data_AF-A0A6P6S5R0-F1
#
_entry.id   AF-A0A6P6S5R0-F1
#
_cell.length_a   1.000
_cell.length_b   1.000
_cell.length_c   1.000
_cell.angle_alpha   90.00
_cell.angle_beta   90.00
_cell.angle_gamma   90.00
#
_symmetry.space_group_name_H-M   'P 1'
#
loop_
_entity.id
_entity.type
_entity.pdbx_description
1 polymer ?
#
loop_
_entity_poly.entity_id
_entity_poly.type
_entity_poly.pdbx_seq_one_letter_code
_entity_poly.pdbx_strand_id
1 'polypeptide(L)'
;MIEINNRLVREDVRFDTVIWVTASRESNLPKLQNDIAKSIGLCFDSDDDGMTRASKLWNALRGPKKFLLIIDDLWEAFPLQEVGIPSQEFSNSFKLVITTRSLSVCRGMETMREVEVELLSSEEAWNLFKHKVGEEVVSSLSIEAVAKEIAKECGGLPLAIATVGRALRKEYNVRQWRIALRELQNSTIRIDGMENQVLSRLRFSYERLKDDTTRSCFLFCAVYPKDHHVNVEELIRYWIYEGLLGNLGDMETKMQQGYILVDELKNACMLESIYQHGSIDEHVKMHDLIRDMAIALTGGNQIFMVRAGQSIHKPPLHEEWHPDLERVSLMRNDLSSLDCEPRCPKLSTLLLQYNSLSKGINPSFFNHMQNLQVLDLSYTGILRLPDSFSNLENLRALLLCSCWNLHYVPTLSKLKELRVLDLSYSSIEHMPHGMEMLTNLRCLDLSQCRANDFQSSFLSNYRMLENLLLIGLWQSLELGKVFVDQLTSCINLSLFEANFRTVEDFNYYTMSGHWSQVESFKFCIGYPESSMRFGRNSVALIGAHMFHREILALLPGRIHELVLLACSGINHLPTSISFASSQLQICKLQHCDDMEWIITSGWSTFPTLESLEIEGLGKLHTFCMGIPQEGTLANLKVLHVSQCNDLKTVLSFELVQNLKSLEEIVIENCERIEEIIDDERGGEDVTQVDNAEIIFPRLQKLKLSSLPRLTSICWNRAAPETVSEANKRKQKMA
;
A
#
# COMPACT_ATOMS: atom_id res chain seq x y z
N MET A 1 5.96 -19.81 13.63
CA MET A 1 5.04 -18.95 14.41
C MET A 1 3.80 -18.54 13.62
N ILE A 2 3.92 -17.91 12.44
CA ILE A 2 2.76 -17.57 11.57
C ILE A 2 1.90 -18.79 11.21
N GLU A 3 2.50 -19.93 10.88
CA GLU A 3 1.74 -21.16 10.57
C GLU A 3 1.00 -21.72 11.79
N ILE A 4 1.57 -21.55 13.00
CA ILE A 4 0.90 -21.88 14.26
C ILE A 4 -0.30 -20.94 14.45
N ASN A 5 -0.14 -19.63 14.22
CA ASN A 5 -1.24 -18.67 14.28
C ASN A 5 -2.37 -19.05 13.31
N ASN A 6 -2.04 -19.32 12.04
CA ASN A 6 -3.03 -19.66 11.02
C ASN A 6 -3.80 -20.93 11.37
N ARG A 7 -3.12 -21.93 11.96
CA ARG A 7 -3.79 -23.14 12.44
C ARG A 7 -4.64 -22.88 13.68
N LEU A 8 -4.16 -22.09 14.63
CA LEU A 8 -4.95 -21.73 15.82
C LEU A 8 -6.22 -20.95 15.47
N VAL A 9 -6.13 -20.03 14.50
CA VAL A 9 -7.28 -19.24 14.02
C VAL A 9 -8.29 -20.10 13.22
N ARG A 10 -7.83 -21.09 12.45
CA ARG A 10 -8.69 -21.91 11.58
C ARG A 10 -9.23 -23.18 12.25
N GLU A 11 -8.46 -23.80 13.15
CA GLU A 11 -8.69 -25.17 13.61
C GLU A 11 -8.98 -25.27 15.11
N ASP A 12 -8.67 -24.25 15.94
CA ASP A 12 -8.79 -24.37 17.40
C ASP A 12 -10.08 -23.74 17.94
N VAL A 13 -11.10 -24.60 18.16
CA VAL A 13 -12.41 -24.24 18.72
C VAL A 13 -12.37 -23.87 20.22
N ARG A 14 -11.17 -23.85 20.84
CA ARG A 14 -11.00 -23.68 22.29
C ARG A 14 -10.90 -22.23 22.76
N PHE A 15 -10.57 -21.30 21.86
CA PHE A 15 -10.48 -19.87 22.15
C PHE A 15 -11.43 -19.10 21.24
N ASP A 16 -12.16 -18.14 21.79
CA ASP A 16 -13.03 -17.25 21.03
C ASP A 16 -12.23 -16.18 20.28
N THR A 17 -10.99 -15.90 20.70
CA THR A 17 -10.13 -14.87 20.10
C THR A 17 -8.65 -15.24 20.26
N VAL A 18 -7.87 -15.06 19.19
CA VAL A 18 -6.40 -15.18 19.22
C VAL A 18 -5.82 -13.79 18.95
N ILE A 19 -5.04 -13.28 19.90
CA ILE A 19 -4.40 -11.97 19.85
C ILE A 19 -2.91 -12.22 19.64
N TRP A 20 -2.35 -11.70 18.55
CA TRP A 20 -0.92 -11.78 18.25
C TRP A 20 -0.31 -10.40 18.24
N VAL A 21 0.71 -10.18 19.07
CA VAL A 21 1.48 -8.94 19.11
C VAL A 21 2.98 -9.26 19.13
N THR A 22 3.80 -8.40 18.52
CA THR A 22 5.26 -8.55 18.50
C THR A 22 5.89 -7.51 19.43
N ALA A 23 6.62 -7.96 20.43
CA ALA A 23 7.30 -7.14 21.42
C ALA A 23 8.76 -6.90 21.01
N SER A 24 8.99 -6.17 19.92
CA SER A 24 10.34 -5.77 19.50
C SER A 24 11.14 -5.10 20.63
N ARG A 25 12.47 -5.10 20.56
CA ARG A 25 13.35 -4.44 21.55
C ARG A 25 13.09 -2.94 21.74
N GLU A 26 12.44 -2.32 20.75
CA GLU A 26 12.04 -0.91 20.70
C GLU A 26 10.56 -0.71 21.10
N SER A 27 9.83 -1.78 21.42
CA SER A 27 8.44 -1.72 21.86
C SER A 27 8.34 -1.16 23.27
N ASN A 28 7.92 0.09 23.39
CA ASN A 28 7.53 0.69 24.67
C ASN A 28 6.11 0.26 25.08
N LEU A 29 5.79 0.40 26.37
CA LEU A 29 4.48 0.05 26.94
C LEU A 29 3.29 0.65 26.16
N PRO A 30 3.30 1.93 25.73
CA PRO A 30 2.22 2.50 24.92
C PRO A 30 1.98 1.80 23.58
N LYS A 31 3.06 1.41 22.88
CA LYS A 31 2.95 0.68 21.60
C LYS A 31 2.31 -0.68 21.82
N LEU A 32 2.75 -1.42 22.85
CA LEU A 32 2.17 -2.72 23.18
C LEU A 32 0.68 -2.63 23.53
N GLN A 33 0.28 -1.63 24.33
CA GLN A 33 -1.13 -1.37 24.64
C GLN A 33 -1.93 -1.09 23.36
N ASN A 34 -1.41 -0.26 22.46
CA ASN A 34 -2.05 0.06 21.19
C ASN A 34 -2.20 -1.16 20.28
N ASP A 35 -1.18 -2.00 20.19
CA ASP A 35 -1.19 -3.18 19.33
C ASP A 35 -2.22 -4.21 19.82
N ILE A 36 -2.30 -4.46 21.15
CA ILE A 36 -3.33 -5.32 21.74
C ILE A 36 -4.72 -4.71 21.51
N ALA A 37 -4.89 -3.42 21.75
CA ALA A 37 -6.18 -2.73 21.59
C ALA A 37 -6.71 -2.86 20.16
N LYS A 38 -5.86 -2.63 19.16
CA LYS A 38 -6.19 -2.81 17.74
C LYS A 38 -6.64 -4.24 17.44
N SER A 39 -5.95 -5.25 17.97
CA SER A 39 -6.31 -6.66 17.74
C SER A 39 -7.68 -7.05 18.30
N ILE A 40 -8.20 -6.33 19.29
CA ILE A 40 -9.52 -6.58 19.88
C ILE A 40 -10.57 -5.54 19.49
N GLY A 41 -10.24 -4.60 18.59
CA GLY A 41 -11.15 -3.54 18.15
C GLY A 41 -11.44 -2.47 19.20
N LEU A 42 -10.53 -2.26 20.17
CA LEU A 42 -10.60 -1.20 21.17
C LEU A 42 -9.83 0.04 20.69
N CYS A 43 -10.43 1.22 20.85
CA CYS A 43 -9.77 2.51 20.57
C CYS A 43 -9.48 3.24 21.88
N PHE A 44 -8.36 3.97 21.90
CA PHE A 44 -8.03 4.92 22.97
C PHE A 44 -8.29 6.35 22.52
N ASP A 45 -8.60 7.21 23.48
CA ASP A 45 -8.71 8.65 23.26
C ASP A 45 -7.31 9.27 23.24
N SER A 46 -7.13 10.39 22.53
CA SER A 46 -5.81 11.02 22.34
C SER A 46 -5.15 11.49 23.64
N ASP A 47 -5.96 11.76 24.66
CA ASP A 47 -5.61 12.21 25.99
C ASP A 47 -5.52 11.07 27.02
N ASP A 48 -5.79 9.82 26.62
CA ASP A 48 -5.62 8.66 27.51
C ASP A 48 -4.16 8.46 27.89
N ASP A 49 -3.86 8.59 29.17
CA ASP A 49 -2.58 8.19 29.75
C ASP A 49 -2.44 6.66 29.83
N GLY A 50 -1.22 6.17 30.10
CA GLY A 50 -0.93 4.74 30.11
C GLY A 50 -1.78 3.94 31.10
N MET A 51 -2.19 4.54 32.22
CA MET A 51 -3.02 3.89 33.24
C MET A 51 -4.49 3.77 32.79
N THR A 52 -4.99 4.80 32.12
CA THR A 52 -6.33 4.82 31.52
C THR A 52 -6.42 3.78 30.40
N ARG A 53 -5.39 3.70 29.54
CA ARG A 53 -5.28 2.65 28.50
C ARG A 53 -5.28 1.24 29.09
N ALA A 54 -4.46 1.02 30.12
CA ALA A 54 -4.42 -0.27 30.83
C ALA A 54 -5.79 -0.63 31.42
N SER A 55 -6.50 0.33 32.02
CA SER A 55 -7.83 0.11 32.60
C SER A 55 -8.87 -0.23 31.54
N LYS A 56 -8.84 0.43 30.37
CA LYS A 56 -9.71 0.13 29.22
C LYS A 56 -9.42 -1.27 28.67
N LEU A 57 -8.15 -1.63 28.49
CA LEU A 57 -7.73 -2.98 28.06
C LEU A 57 -8.19 -4.06 29.04
N TRP A 58 -7.97 -3.84 30.33
CA TRP A 58 -8.36 -4.79 31.36
C TRP A 58 -9.87 -5.05 31.37
N ASN A 59 -10.67 -4.00 31.19
CA ASN A 59 -12.12 -4.13 31.07
C ASN A 59 -12.56 -4.90 29.82
N ALA A 60 -11.85 -4.74 28.70
CA ALA A 60 -12.14 -5.46 27.46
C ALA A 60 -11.73 -6.94 27.55
N LEU A 61 -10.57 -7.23 28.16
CA LEU A 61 -9.99 -8.57 28.23
C LEU A 61 -10.61 -9.44 29.35
N ARG A 62 -11.18 -8.86 30.41
CA ARG A 62 -11.82 -9.62 31.50
C ARG A 62 -13.20 -10.22 31.15
N GLY A 63 -13.65 -10.07 29.90
CA GLY A 63 -14.96 -10.56 29.46
C GLY A 63 -15.12 -12.09 29.55
N PRO A 64 -16.33 -12.63 29.31
CA PRO A 64 -16.60 -14.06 29.40
C PRO A 64 -15.92 -14.88 28.28
N LYS A 65 -15.43 -14.21 27.23
CA LYS A 65 -14.77 -14.83 26.08
C LYS A 65 -13.40 -15.36 26.47
N LYS A 66 -13.07 -16.54 25.97
CA LYS A 66 -11.74 -17.12 26.09
C LYS A 66 -10.81 -16.56 25.04
N PHE A 67 -9.61 -16.15 25.43
CA PHE A 67 -8.63 -15.66 24.48
C PHE A 67 -7.24 -16.27 24.68
N LEU A 68 -6.49 -16.34 23.58
CA LEU A 68 -5.07 -16.65 23.59
C LEU A 68 -4.32 -15.37 23.23
N LEU A 69 -3.41 -14.92 24.10
CA LEU A 69 -2.52 -13.81 23.83
C LEU A 69 -1.12 -14.36 23.54
N ILE A 70 -0.60 -14.07 22.35
CA ILE A 70 0.76 -14.42 21.93
C ILE A 70 1.56 -13.13 21.85
N ILE A 71 2.61 -13.03 22.66
CA ILE A 71 3.59 -11.94 22.64
C ILE A 71 4.89 -12.51 22.06
N ASP A 72 5.18 -12.17 20.81
CA ASP A 72 6.32 -12.69 20.07
C ASP A 72 7.57 -11.82 20.27
N ASP A 73 8.74 -12.46 20.43
CA ASP A 73 10.09 -11.87 20.58
C ASP A 73 10.26 -10.90 21.76
N LEU A 74 9.73 -11.23 22.95
CA LEU A 74 9.81 -10.38 24.14
C LEU A 74 11.25 -10.20 24.67
N TRP A 75 11.70 -8.95 24.83
CA TRP A 75 13.07 -8.61 25.26
C TRP A 75 13.22 -8.29 26.75
N GLU A 76 12.21 -7.70 27.38
CA GLU A 76 12.22 -7.30 28.79
C GLU A 76 10.94 -7.75 29.49
N ALA A 77 11.03 -8.13 30.76
CA ALA A 77 9.86 -8.49 31.56
C ALA A 77 9.13 -7.23 32.04
N PHE A 78 7.79 -7.29 32.09
CA PHE A 78 6.94 -6.21 32.58
C PHE A 78 5.75 -6.76 33.38
N PRO A 79 5.18 -5.97 34.31
CA PRO A 79 3.97 -6.36 35.01
C PRO A 79 2.76 -6.37 34.07
N LEU A 80 2.00 -7.48 34.04
CA LEU A 80 0.82 -7.63 33.18
C LEU A 80 -0.23 -6.52 33.41
N GLN A 81 -0.35 -6.04 34.64
CA GLN A 81 -1.29 -5.00 35.03
C GLN A 81 -0.97 -3.64 34.41
N GLU A 82 0.31 -3.33 34.16
CA GLU A 82 0.71 -2.08 33.48
C GLU A 82 0.23 -2.04 32.04
N VAL A 83 0.14 -3.20 31.38
CA VAL A 83 -0.44 -3.31 30.04
C VAL A 83 -1.97 -3.33 30.09
N GLY A 84 -2.57 -3.76 31.21
CA GLY A 84 -4.00 -4.02 31.32
C GLY A 84 -4.38 -5.47 31.02
N ILE A 85 -3.43 -6.40 31.12
CA ILE A 85 -3.70 -7.83 30.97
C ILE A 85 -4.18 -8.38 32.33
N PRO A 86 -5.33 -9.07 32.40
CA PRO A 86 -5.82 -9.65 33.65
C PRO A 86 -4.83 -10.66 34.23
N SER A 87 -4.63 -10.71 35.55
CA SER A 87 -3.90 -11.82 36.16
C SER A 87 -4.78 -13.08 36.24
N GLN A 88 -4.14 -14.24 36.34
CA GLN A 88 -4.85 -15.53 36.33
C GLN A 88 -5.85 -15.69 37.49
N GLU A 89 -5.63 -15.00 38.61
CA GLU A 89 -6.56 -14.99 39.75
C GLU A 89 -7.93 -14.38 39.41
N PHE A 90 -8.01 -13.52 38.40
CA PHE A 90 -9.24 -12.81 38.01
C PHE A 90 -9.82 -13.28 36.67
N SER A 91 -9.18 -14.25 36.00
CA SER A 91 -9.69 -14.82 34.75
C SER A 91 -9.15 -16.24 34.49
N ASN A 92 -10.05 -17.23 34.54
CA ASN A 92 -9.79 -18.60 34.06
C ASN A 92 -9.96 -18.73 32.53
N SER A 93 -10.18 -17.62 31.80
CA SER A 93 -10.57 -17.67 30.40
C SER A 93 -9.43 -17.42 29.41
N PHE A 94 -8.19 -17.17 29.85
CA PHE A 94 -7.11 -16.88 28.89
C PHE A 94 -5.83 -17.70 29.06
N LYS A 95 -5.05 -17.75 27.98
CA LYS A 95 -3.66 -18.22 28.00
C LYS A 95 -2.75 -17.14 27.45
N LEU A 96 -1.60 -16.96 28.09
CA LEU A 96 -0.49 -16.14 27.60
C LEU A 96 0.62 -17.06 27.10
N VAL A 97 1.06 -16.83 25.86
CA VAL A 97 2.27 -17.44 25.30
C VAL A 97 3.23 -16.31 25.00
N ILE A 98 4.42 -16.39 25.56
CA ILE A 98 5.51 -15.48 25.20
C ILE A 98 6.57 -16.28 24.46
N THR A 99 7.17 -15.68 23.43
CA THR A 99 8.43 -16.19 22.87
C THR A 99 9.52 -15.19 23.26
N THR A 100 10.68 -15.69 23.65
CA THR A 100 11.82 -14.85 24.05
C THR A 100 13.11 -15.63 23.84
N ARG A 101 14.20 -14.91 23.63
CA ARG A 101 15.56 -15.48 23.60
C ARG A 101 16.20 -15.53 24.98
N SER A 102 15.53 -15.02 26.02
CA SER A 102 16.07 -14.89 27.36
C SER A 102 15.25 -15.63 28.40
N LEU A 103 15.88 -16.62 29.04
CA LEU A 103 15.30 -17.31 30.19
C LEU A 103 15.04 -16.34 31.37
N SER A 104 15.82 -15.26 31.49
CA SER A 104 15.56 -14.26 32.54
C SER A 104 14.25 -13.51 32.33
N VAL A 105 13.83 -13.32 31.08
CA VAL A 105 12.53 -12.73 30.75
C VAL A 105 11.40 -13.69 31.11
N CYS A 106 11.53 -14.99 30.83
CA CYS A 106 10.56 -16.00 31.29
C CYS A 106 10.37 -15.94 32.82
N ARG A 107 11.48 -15.90 33.57
CA ARG A 107 11.47 -15.81 35.03
C ARG A 107 10.84 -14.50 35.52
N GLY A 108 11.18 -13.37 34.89
CA GLY A 108 10.62 -12.06 35.24
C GLY A 108 9.14 -11.92 34.91
N MET A 109 8.65 -12.64 33.90
CA MET A 109 7.23 -12.75 33.55
C MET A 109 6.48 -13.81 34.38
N GLU A 110 7.17 -14.48 35.32
CA GLU A 110 6.61 -15.51 36.19
C GLU A 110 5.89 -16.64 35.42
N THR A 111 6.50 -17.11 34.33
CA THR A 111 5.87 -18.14 33.48
C THR A 111 5.67 -19.47 34.20
N MET A 112 4.51 -20.10 33.97
CA MET A 112 4.18 -21.40 34.58
C MET A 112 4.82 -22.59 33.86
N ARG A 113 5.10 -22.42 32.57
CA ARG A 113 5.70 -23.46 31.74
C ARG A 113 6.67 -22.80 30.77
N GLU A 114 7.89 -23.29 30.80
CA GLU A 114 8.95 -22.92 29.87
C GLU A 114 9.12 -24.06 28.87
N VAL A 115 9.19 -23.73 27.57
CA VAL A 115 9.44 -24.69 26.50
C VAL A 115 10.68 -24.21 25.76
N GLU A 116 11.79 -24.90 25.97
CA GLU A 116 13.00 -24.69 25.20
C GLU A 116 12.82 -25.28 23.79
N VAL A 117 13.01 -24.47 22.76
CA VAL A 117 12.97 -24.95 21.37
C VAL A 117 14.33 -25.51 21.03
N GLU A 118 14.43 -26.84 20.94
CA GLU A 118 15.67 -27.53 20.62
C GLU A 118 16.13 -27.26 19.19
N LEU A 119 17.45 -27.38 18.97
CA LEU A 119 18.03 -27.40 17.63
C LEU A 119 17.49 -28.60 16.85
N LEU A 120 17.42 -28.48 15.52
CA LEU A 120 17.07 -29.61 14.68
C LEU A 120 18.07 -30.74 14.87
N SER A 121 17.57 -31.96 14.99
CA SER A 121 18.41 -33.16 14.94
C SER A 121 19.17 -33.23 13.62
N SER A 122 20.27 -33.98 13.58
CA SER A 122 21.05 -34.16 12.35
C SER A 122 20.21 -34.65 11.17
N GLU A 123 19.18 -35.46 11.43
CA GLU A 123 18.27 -35.98 10.40
C GLU A 123 17.29 -34.90 9.91
N GLU A 124 16.64 -34.17 10.82
CA GLU A 124 15.75 -33.06 10.45
C GLU A 124 16.50 -31.93 9.74
N ALA A 125 17.69 -31.59 10.23
CA ALA A 125 18.58 -30.61 9.62
C ALA A 125 18.98 -31.02 8.21
N TRP A 126 19.36 -32.29 8.02
CA TRP A 126 19.68 -32.83 6.70
C TRP A 126 18.46 -32.85 5.78
N ASN A 127 17.30 -33.25 6.26
CA ASN A 127 16.06 -33.26 5.47
C ASN A 127 15.66 -31.84 5.04
N LEU A 128 15.73 -30.86 5.94
CA LEU A 128 15.51 -29.46 5.61
C LEU A 128 16.55 -28.95 4.59
N PHE A 129 17.83 -29.28 4.77
CA PHE A 129 18.90 -28.87 3.85
C PHE A 129 18.69 -29.45 2.45
N LYS A 130 18.43 -30.76 2.33
CA LYS A 130 18.11 -31.41 1.04
C LYS A 130 16.95 -30.73 0.34
N HIS A 131 15.87 -30.48 1.07
CA HIS A 131 14.69 -29.82 0.52
C HIS A 131 15.00 -28.40 0.01
N LYS A 132 15.89 -27.65 0.67
CA LYS A 132 16.25 -26.27 0.29
C LYS A 132 17.24 -26.19 -0.87
N VAL A 133 18.16 -27.15 -0.99
CA VAL A 133 19.12 -27.27 -2.11
C VAL A 133 18.43 -27.84 -3.36
N GLY A 134 17.49 -28.75 -3.20
CA GLY A 134 16.91 -29.57 -4.27
C GLY A 134 17.42 -31.01 -4.21
N GLU A 135 16.51 -31.97 -4.12
CA GLU A 135 16.86 -33.39 -3.95
C GLU A 135 17.65 -33.93 -5.16
N GLU A 136 17.42 -33.39 -6.35
CA GLU A 136 18.15 -33.74 -7.56
C GLU A 136 19.66 -33.44 -7.46
N VAL A 137 20.04 -32.36 -6.78
CA VAL A 137 21.44 -31.92 -6.67
C VAL A 137 22.23 -32.85 -5.75
N VAL A 138 21.63 -33.23 -4.62
CA VAL A 138 22.23 -34.10 -3.60
C VAL A 138 22.12 -35.58 -3.94
N SER A 139 21.49 -35.95 -5.07
CA SER A 139 21.45 -37.34 -5.55
C SER A 139 22.83 -37.86 -6.02
N SER A 140 23.79 -36.96 -6.27
CA SER A 140 25.19 -37.34 -6.52
C SER A 140 25.89 -37.68 -5.21
N LEU A 141 26.33 -38.93 -5.03
CA LEU A 141 27.06 -39.40 -3.84
C LEU A 141 28.27 -38.51 -3.48
N SER A 142 28.94 -37.95 -4.49
CA SER A 142 30.09 -37.07 -4.29
C SER A 142 29.72 -35.69 -3.71
N ILE A 143 28.53 -35.18 -4.04
CA ILE A 143 27.99 -33.93 -3.50
C ILE A 143 27.32 -34.20 -2.15
N GLU A 144 26.56 -35.28 -2.03
CA GLU A 144 25.85 -35.66 -0.80
C GLU A 144 26.79 -35.72 0.41
N ALA A 145 27.98 -36.30 0.24
CA ALA A 145 28.99 -36.39 1.31
C ALA A 145 29.43 -35.00 1.80
N VAL A 146 29.68 -34.06 0.89
CA VAL A 146 30.09 -32.69 1.25
C VAL A 146 28.89 -31.88 1.79
N ALA A 147 27.71 -32.09 1.22
CA ALA A 147 26.47 -31.44 1.61
C ALA A 147 26.06 -31.79 3.05
N LYS A 148 26.24 -33.04 3.48
CA LYS A 148 26.01 -33.45 4.88
C LYS A 148 26.93 -32.72 5.86
N GLU A 149 28.21 -32.54 5.51
CA GLU A 149 29.13 -31.76 6.33
C GLU A 149 28.72 -30.28 6.38
N ILE A 150 28.31 -29.67 5.26
CA ILE A 150 27.81 -28.28 5.26
C ILE A 150 26.55 -28.14 6.12
N ALA A 151 25.59 -29.06 6.02
CA ALA A 151 24.39 -29.05 6.85
C ALA A 151 24.73 -29.15 8.35
N LYS A 152 25.75 -29.94 8.69
CA LYS A 152 26.28 -30.05 10.06
C LYS A 152 26.94 -28.76 10.54
N GLU A 153 27.70 -28.07 9.69
CA GLU A 153 28.31 -26.77 10.00
C GLU A 153 27.26 -25.66 10.28
N CYS A 154 26.03 -25.81 9.77
CA CYS A 154 24.92 -24.91 10.09
C CYS A 154 24.41 -25.08 11.54
N GLY A 155 24.85 -26.13 12.25
CA GLY A 155 24.64 -26.38 13.67
C GLY A 155 23.18 -26.49 14.10
N GLY A 156 22.35 -27.15 13.28
CA GLY A 156 20.94 -27.44 13.62
C GLY A 156 20.00 -26.23 13.60
N LEU A 157 20.46 -25.05 13.19
CA LEU A 157 19.65 -23.83 13.12
C LEU A 157 18.80 -23.79 11.83
N PRO A 158 17.46 -23.81 11.90
CA PRO A 158 16.61 -23.85 10.71
C PRO A 158 16.87 -22.71 9.72
N LEU A 159 17.07 -21.49 10.22
CA LEU A 159 17.35 -20.31 9.38
C LEU A 159 18.69 -20.48 8.64
N ALA A 160 19.77 -20.79 9.35
CA ALA A 160 21.09 -21.00 8.72
C ALA A 160 21.05 -22.14 7.69
N ILE A 161 20.42 -23.26 8.03
CA ILE A 161 20.26 -24.40 7.11
C ILE A 161 19.50 -23.99 5.85
N ALA A 162 18.40 -23.25 6.01
CA ALA A 162 17.59 -22.81 4.88
C ALA A 162 18.34 -21.82 3.99
N THR A 163 19.00 -20.82 4.57
CA THR A 163 19.71 -19.78 3.83
C THR A 163 20.96 -20.34 3.15
N VAL A 164 21.76 -21.18 3.82
CA VAL A 164 22.95 -21.84 3.23
C VAL A 164 22.53 -22.85 2.16
N GLY A 165 21.51 -23.66 2.43
CA GLY A 165 20.99 -24.64 1.47
C GLY A 165 20.49 -23.97 0.19
N ARG A 166 19.74 -22.86 0.31
CA ARG A 166 19.30 -22.11 -0.87
C ARG A 166 20.45 -21.45 -1.64
N ALA A 167 21.51 -20.99 -0.97
CA ALA A 167 22.69 -20.45 -1.64
C ALA A 167 23.48 -21.48 -2.46
N LEU A 168 23.26 -22.77 -2.22
CA LEU A 168 23.88 -23.89 -2.95
C LEU A 168 22.89 -24.60 -3.91
N ARG A 169 21.68 -24.07 -4.07
CA ARG A 169 20.66 -24.61 -4.96
C ARG A 169 21.14 -24.61 -6.41
N LYS A 170 20.84 -25.69 -7.14
CA LYS A 170 21.23 -25.91 -8.56
C LYS A 170 22.75 -25.89 -8.83
N GLU A 171 23.60 -26.03 -7.80
CA GLU A 171 25.05 -26.17 -7.98
C GLU A 171 25.43 -27.65 -8.11
N TYR A 172 25.79 -28.09 -9.31
CA TYR A 172 26.11 -29.50 -9.61
C TYR A 172 27.61 -29.80 -9.60
N ASN A 173 28.48 -28.81 -9.36
CA ASN A 173 29.92 -28.99 -9.34
C ASN A 173 30.43 -29.26 -7.92
N VAL A 174 30.82 -30.51 -7.64
CA VAL A 174 31.37 -30.93 -6.34
C VAL A 174 32.58 -30.10 -5.86
N ARG A 175 33.36 -29.48 -6.76
CA ARG A 175 34.46 -28.61 -6.35
C ARG A 175 33.94 -27.33 -5.69
N GLN A 176 32.84 -26.77 -6.18
CA GLN A 176 32.19 -25.59 -5.58
C GLN A 176 31.65 -25.91 -4.18
N TRP A 177 31.10 -27.10 -3.99
CA TRP A 177 30.69 -27.59 -2.66
C TRP A 177 31.86 -27.69 -1.67
N ARG A 178 33.03 -28.15 -2.12
CA ARG A 178 34.23 -28.22 -1.26
C ARG A 178 34.79 -26.83 -0.91
N ILE A 179 34.69 -25.88 -1.84
CA ILE A 179 35.05 -24.48 -1.59
C ILE A 179 34.08 -23.88 -0.57
N ALA A 180 32.77 -24.07 -0.79
CA ALA A 180 31.71 -23.64 0.11
C ALA A 180 31.90 -24.14 1.55
N LEU A 181 32.22 -25.42 1.72
CA LEU A 181 32.49 -26.00 3.04
C LEU A 181 33.67 -25.29 3.73
N ARG A 182 34.76 -25.00 3.01
CA ARG A 182 35.91 -24.29 3.58
C ARG A 182 35.58 -22.83 3.92
N GLU A 183 34.81 -22.15 3.09
CA GLU A 183 34.34 -20.78 3.35
C GLU A 183 33.53 -20.73 4.65
N LEU A 184 32.59 -21.66 4.81
CA LEU A 184 31.75 -21.76 6.00
C LEU A 184 32.57 -22.09 7.26
N GLN A 185 33.52 -23.03 7.17
CA GLN A 185 34.42 -23.39 8.28
C GLN A 185 35.39 -22.26 8.68
N ASN A 186 35.85 -21.45 7.73
CA ASN A 186 36.72 -20.32 8.05
C ASN A 186 35.97 -19.15 8.69
N SER A 187 34.67 -19.03 8.41
CA SER A 187 33.80 -17.97 8.97
C SER A 187 33.51 -18.16 10.47
N THR A 188 33.50 -19.41 10.95
CA THR A 188 33.20 -19.77 12.36
C THR A 188 34.39 -19.62 13.31
N ILE A 189 35.63 -19.53 12.79
CA ILE A 189 36.87 -19.53 13.59
C ILE A 189 37.20 -18.14 14.21
N ARG A 190 36.53 -17.06 13.80
CA ARG A 190 37.00 -15.68 14.07
C ARG A 190 36.26 -14.89 15.16
N ILE A 191 35.24 -15.41 15.85
CA ILE A 191 34.41 -14.55 16.74
C ILE A 191 33.89 -15.27 18.00
N ASP A 192 34.04 -14.62 19.16
CA ASP A 192 33.44 -15.00 20.45
C ASP A 192 31.98 -14.48 20.57
N GLY A 193 31.09 -15.30 21.16
CA GLY A 193 29.67 -14.98 21.42
C GLY A 193 28.67 -15.69 20.50
N MET A 194 27.54 -16.18 21.05
CA MET A 194 26.56 -16.98 20.31
C MET A 194 25.90 -16.24 19.12
N GLU A 195 25.59 -14.94 19.27
CA GLU A 195 25.00 -14.15 18.18
C GLU A 195 25.94 -14.05 16.97
N ASN A 196 27.24 -13.87 17.21
CA ASN A 196 28.24 -13.76 16.15
C ASN A 196 28.46 -15.06 15.36
N GLN A 197 28.28 -16.23 16.01
CA GLN A 197 28.35 -17.53 15.35
C GLN A 197 27.15 -17.81 14.42
N VAL A 198 25.98 -17.25 14.72
CA VAL A 198 24.81 -17.31 13.83
C VAL A 198 25.01 -16.37 12.65
N LEU A 199 25.47 -15.14 12.89
CA LEU A 199 25.74 -14.15 11.84
C LEU A 199 26.83 -14.62 10.86
N SER A 200 27.87 -15.31 11.34
CA SER A 200 28.92 -15.86 10.47
C SER A 200 28.37 -16.92 9.50
N ARG A 201 27.42 -17.75 9.94
CA ARG A 201 26.76 -18.75 9.09
C ARG A 201 25.83 -18.13 8.06
N LEU A 202 25.13 -17.05 8.41
CA LEU A 202 24.25 -16.33 7.49
C LEU A 202 25.04 -15.53 6.43
N ARG A 203 26.21 -15.00 6.81
CA ARG A 203 27.10 -14.23 5.93
C ARG A 203 27.51 -15.02 4.69
N PHE A 204 27.66 -16.34 4.82
CA PHE A 204 27.95 -17.23 3.71
C PHE A 204 26.98 -17.03 2.52
N SER A 205 25.69 -16.91 2.79
CA SER A 205 24.68 -16.73 1.76
C SER A 205 24.70 -15.33 1.15
N TYR A 206 25.12 -14.32 1.90
CA TYR A 206 25.32 -12.96 1.38
C TYR A 206 26.50 -12.90 0.40
N GLU A 207 27.63 -13.53 0.75
CA GLU A 207 28.82 -13.55 -0.13
C GLU A 207 28.55 -14.27 -1.46
N ARG A 208 27.59 -15.19 -1.47
CA ARG A 208 27.14 -15.91 -2.68
C ARG A 208 26.00 -15.27 -3.44
N LEU A 209 25.54 -14.07 -3.05
CA LEU A 209 24.68 -13.27 -3.91
C LEU A 209 25.40 -12.98 -5.23
N LYS A 210 24.60 -12.95 -6.31
CA LYS A 210 25.05 -13.02 -7.70
C LYS A 210 26.12 -11.99 -8.06
N ASP A 211 25.93 -10.74 -7.66
CA ASP A 211 26.80 -9.62 -7.97
C ASP A 211 26.76 -8.53 -6.89
N ASP A 212 27.62 -7.52 -7.04
CA ASP A 212 27.75 -6.42 -6.09
C ASP A 212 26.50 -5.52 -6.05
N THR A 213 25.72 -5.46 -7.14
CA THR A 213 24.46 -4.73 -7.17
C THR A 213 23.44 -5.41 -6.28
N THR A 214 23.25 -6.73 -6.41
CA THR A 214 22.36 -7.51 -5.53
C THR A 214 22.77 -7.38 -4.08
N ARG A 215 24.08 -7.45 -3.78
CA ARG A 215 24.62 -7.26 -2.41
C ARG A 215 24.33 -5.87 -1.87
N SER A 216 24.53 -4.83 -2.67
CA SER A 216 24.28 -3.44 -2.25
C SER A 216 22.80 -3.18 -2.02
N CYS A 217 21.92 -3.70 -2.89
CA CYS A 217 20.46 -3.62 -2.72
C CYS A 217 20.00 -4.37 -1.46
N PHE A 218 20.57 -5.54 -1.18
CA PHE A 218 20.32 -6.27 0.06
C PHE A 218 20.74 -5.47 1.30
N LEU A 219 21.94 -4.89 1.31
CA LEU A 219 22.39 -4.06 2.43
C LEU A 219 21.50 -2.82 2.60
N PHE A 220 21.03 -2.22 1.51
CA PHE A 220 20.09 -1.10 1.57
C PHE A 220 18.81 -1.46 2.33
N CYS A 221 18.27 -2.67 2.18
CA CYS A 221 17.07 -3.09 2.92
C CYS A 221 17.21 -2.97 4.45
N ALA A 222 18.44 -2.99 4.99
CA ALA A 222 18.70 -2.86 6.41
C ALA A 222 18.34 -1.47 6.98
N VAL A 223 18.16 -0.45 6.13
CA VAL A 223 17.79 0.91 6.55
C VAL A 223 16.39 0.99 7.18
N TYR A 224 15.52 0.02 6.89
CA TYR A 224 14.16 -0.04 7.44
C TYR A 224 14.15 -0.53 8.90
N PRO A 225 13.10 -0.22 9.68
CA PRO A 225 12.94 -0.73 11.05
C PRO A 225 12.86 -2.26 11.11
N LYS A 226 13.05 -2.83 12.32
CA LYS A 226 12.73 -4.24 12.58
C LYS A 226 11.25 -4.50 12.34
N ASP A 227 10.94 -5.72 11.90
CA ASP A 227 9.58 -6.16 11.58
C ASP A 227 8.80 -5.32 10.56
N HIS A 228 9.47 -4.41 9.84
CA HIS A 228 8.79 -3.48 8.95
C HIS A 228 8.29 -4.17 7.67
N HIS A 229 7.04 -3.88 7.31
CA HIS A 229 6.45 -4.29 6.04
C HIS A 229 6.82 -3.25 5.00
N VAL A 230 7.81 -3.56 4.17
CA VAL A 230 8.35 -2.65 3.16
C VAL A 230 7.53 -2.81 1.88
N ASN A 231 6.99 -1.71 1.35
CA ASN A 231 6.40 -1.71 0.01
C ASN A 231 7.51 -1.95 -1.03
N VAL A 232 7.33 -2.93 -1.92
CA VAL A 232 8.37 -3.33 -2.88
C VAL A 232 8.69 -2.21 -3.88
N GLU A 233 7.67 -1.49 -4.35
CA GLU A 233 7.87 -0.38 -5.29
C GLU A 233 8.63 0.78 -4.64
N GLU A 234 8.33 1.13 -3.39
CA GLU A 234 9.08 2.14 -2.63
C GLU A 234 10.56 1.75 -2.47
N LEU A 235 10.83 0.50 -2.10
CA LEU A 235 12.20 -0.01 -1.94
C LEU A 235 12.99 0.10 -3.25
N ILE A 236 12.40 -0.33 -4.37
CA ILE A 236 13.03 -0.26 -5.69
C ILE A 236 13.29 1.19 -6.09
N ARG A 237 12.34 2.10 -5.83
CA ARG A 237 12.52 3.54 -6.09
C ARG A 237 13.75 4.09 -5.38
N TYR A 238 13.98 3.75 -4.11
CA TYR A 238 15.22 4.17 -3.44
C TYR A 238 16.49 3.61 -4.08
N TRP A 239 16.48 2.34 -4.50
CA TRP A 239 17.62 1.76 -5.22
C TRP A 239 17.90 2.51 -6.52
N ILE A 240 16.87 2.97 -7.22
CA ILE A 240 16.99 3.77 -8.44
C ILE A 240 17.53 5.17 -8.13
N TYR A 241 17.01 5.83 -7.09
CA TYR A 241 17.41 7.19 -6.72
C TYR A 241 18.87 7.25 -6.29
N GLU A 242 19.32 6.31 -5.47
CA GLU A 242 20.73 6.16 -5.10
C GLU A 242 21.59 5.63 -6.28
N GLY A 243 20.95 5.11 -7.33
CA GLY A 243 21.63 4.64 -8.55
C GLY A 243 22.30 3.28 -8.41
N LEU A 244 21.84 2.44 -7.47
CA LEU A 244 22.28 1.05 -7.32
C LEU A 244 21.95 0.22 -8.56
N LEU A 245 20.83 0.50 -9.21
CA LEU A 245 20.42 -0.15 -10.47
C LEU A 245 21.03 0.52 -11.71
N GLY A 246 22.11 1.29 -11.54
CA GLY A 246 22.75 2.04 -12.60
C GLY A 246 22.02 3.34 -12.99
N ASN A 247 22.71 4.16 -13.77
CA ASN A 247 22.23 5.49 -14.15
C ASN A 247 21.50 5.54 -15.50
N LEU A 248 21.75 4.57 -16.40
CA LEU A 248 21.15 4.51 -17.73
C LEU A 248 19.81 3.77 -17.73
N GLY A 249 18.93 4.07 -18.70
CA GLY A 249 17.59 3.49 -18.82
C GLY A 249 16.46 4.41 -18.29
N ASP A 250 15.25 4.17 -18.78
CA ASP A 250 13.98 4.73 -18.27
C ASP A 250 13.60 4.12 -16.91
N MET A 251 12.63 4.74 -16.22
CA MET A 251 12.18 4.27 -14.91
C MET A 251 11.55 2.88 -14.97
N GLU A 252 10.76 2.57 -16.00
CA GLU A 252 10.05 1.29 -16.12
C GLU A 252 11.03 0.11 -16.18
N THR A 253 12.04 0.19 -17.04
CA THR A 253 13.08 -0.82 -17.17
C THR A 253 13.80 -1.05 -15.85
N LYS A 254 14.12 0.02 -15.11
CA LYS A 254 14.76 -0.10 -13.79
C LYS A 254 13.83 -0.67 -12.73
N MET A 255 12.54 -0.32 -12.78
CA MET A 255 11.52 -0.92 -11.92
C MET A 255 11.45 -2.43 -12.13
N GLN A 256 11.41 -2.89 -13.39
CA GLN A 256 11.43 -4.32 -13.72
C GLN A 256 12.71 -5.01 -13.23
N GLN A 257 13.88 -4.40 -13.40
CA GLN A 257 15.14 -4.91 -12.84
C GLN A 257 15.08 -5.01 -11.31
N GLY A 258 14.49 -4.02 -10.64
CA GLY A 258 14.28 -4.02 -9.21
C GLY A 258 13.39 -5.18 -8.75
N TYR A 259 12.27 -5.44 -9.43
CA TYR A 259 11.39 -6.57 -9.12
C TYR A 259 12.12 -7.91 -9.26
N ILE A 260 12.92 -8.09 -10.32
CA ILE A 260 13.76 -9.28 -10.51
C ILE A 260 14.74 -9.45 -9.34
N LEU A 261 15.41 -8.38 -8.92
CA LEU A 261 16.34 -8.42 -7.77
C LEU A 261 15.64 -8.74 -6.45
N VAL A 262 14.46 -8.18 -6.22
CA VAL A 262 13.64 -8.50 -5.04
C VAL A 262 13.29 -9.99 -5.04
N ASP A 263 12.90 -10.55 -6.19
CA ASP A 263 12.63 -11.99 -6.32
C ASP A 263 13.88 -12.84 -6.14
N GLU A 264 15.05 -12.41 -6.62
CA GLU A 264 16.34 -13.05 -6.33
C GLU A 264 16.62 -13.07 -4.82
N LEU A 265 16.37 -11.98 -4.09
CA LEU A 265 16.55 -11.89 -2.64
C LEU A 265 15.54 -12.77 -1.86
N LYS A 266 14.26 -12.80 -2.29
CA LYS A 266 13.26 -13.73 -1.75
C LYS A 266 13.68 -15.18 -1.96
N ASN A 267 14.17 -15.49 -3.16
CA ASN A 267 14.69 -16.80 -3.49
C ASN A 267 15.93 -17.16 -2.66
N ALA A 268 16.76 -16.20 -2.26
CA ALA A 268 17.89 -16.42 -1.37
C ALA A 268 17.53 -16.53 0.12
N CYS A 269 16.24 -16.46 0.51
CA CYS A 269 15.78 -16.33 1.90
C CYS A 269 16.30 -15.07 2.61
N MET A 270 16.67 -14.03 1.87
CA MET A 270 17.12 -12.76 2.42
C MET A 270 15.96 -11.80 2.70
N LEU A 271 14.86 -11.97 1.96
CA LEU A 271 13.58 -11.28 2.15
C LEU A 271 12.45 -12.30 2.21
N GLU A 272 11.41 -11.96 2.96
CA GLU A 272 10.18 -12.76 3.11
C GLU A 272 9.00 -11.99 2.51
N SER A 273 8.16 -12.67 1.74
CA SER A 273 6.91 -12.10 1.23
C SER A 273 5.88 -11.97 2.35
N ILE A 274 5.19 -10.83 2.38
CA ILE A 274 4.08 -10.60 3.29
C ILE A 274 2.80 -10.44 2.49
N TYR A 275 1.81 -11.27 2.81
CA TYR A 275 0.47 -11.16 2.27
C TYR A 275 -0.39 -10.34 3.23
N GLN A 276 -0.62 -9.07 2.90
CA GLN A 276 -1.63 -8.27 3.60
C GLN A 276 -3.00 -8.50 2.95
N HIS A 277 -3.96 -8.97 3.75
CA HIS A 277 -5.32 -9.24 3.27
C HIS A 277 -5.96 -7.93 2.78
N GLY A 278 -6.32 -7.88 1.50
CA GLY A 278 -6.94 -6.70 0.88
C GLY A 278 -5.98 -5.63 0.36
N SER A 279 -4.65 -5.81 0.48
CA SER A 279 -3.68 -4.95 -0.21
C SER A 279 -3.40 -5.50 -1.61
N ILE A 280 -3.40 -4.62 -2.62
CA ILE A 280 -2.97 -4.94 -3.99
C ILE A 280 -1.44 -4.89 -4.08
N ASP A 281 -0.80 -4.13 -3.20
CA ASP A 281 0.64 -3.88 -3.23
C ASP A 281 1.42 -5.04 -2.63
N GLU A 282 2.53 -5.40 -3.29
CA GLU A 282 3.45 -6.40 -2.76
C GLU A 282 4.30 -5.81 -1.63
N HIS A 283 4.35 -6.54 -0.51
CA HIS A 283 5.19 -6.20 0.63
C HIS A 283 6.21 -7.29 0.94
N VAL A 284 7.39 -6.85 1.39
CA VAL A 284 8.46 -7.73 1.86
C VAL A 284 8.94 -7.33 3.25
N LYS A 285 9.53 -8.28 3.96
CA LYS A 285 10.20 -8.04 5.25
C LYS A 285 11.55 -8.73 5.27
N MET A 286 12.50 -8.12 5.95
CA MET A 286 13.77 -8.75 6.29
C MET A 286 13.68 -9.37 7.68
N HIS A 287 14.01 -10.66 7.80
CA HIS A 287 14.05 -11.34 9.09
C HIS A 287 15.09 -10.68 10.01
N ASP A 288 14.82 -10.56 11.32
CA ASP A 288 15.65 -9.77 12.24
C ASP A 288 17.12 -10.19 12.26
N LEU A 289 17.41 -11.50 12.31
CA LEU A 289 18.79 -12.01 12.24
C LEU A 289 19.49 -11.70 10.90
N ILE A 290 18.75 -11.63 9.79
CA ILE A 290 19.30 -11.23 8.48
C ILE A 290 19.58 -9.73 8.45
N ARG A 291 18.68 -8.94 9.06
CA ARG A 291 18.86 -7.50 9.23
C ARG A 291 20.04 -7.18 10.13
N ASP A 292 20.14 -7.85 11.27
CA ASP A 292 21.24 -7.69 12.22
C ASP A 292 22.58 -8.11 11.56
N MET A 293 22.58 -9.13 10.70
CA MET A 293 23.73 -9.46 9.84
C MET A 293 24.08 -8.32 8.88
N ALA A 294 23.11 -7.78 8.15
CA ALA A 294 23.34 -6.68 7.20
C ALA A 294 23.87 -5.42 7.91
N ILE A 295 23.35 -5.12 9.11
CA ILE A 295 23.84 -4.04 9.98
C ILE A 295 25.26 -4.35 10.47
N ALA A 296 25.57 -5.58 10.86
CA ALA A 296 26.93 -5.94 11.29
C ALA A 296 27.95 -5.81 10.14
N LEU A 297 27.57 -6.19 8.93
CA LEU A 297 28.41 -6.07 7.72
C LEU A 297 28.72 -4.61 7.35
N THR A 298 27.81 -3.69 7.66
CA THR A 298 27.97 -2.25 7.39
C THR A 298 28.51 -1.46 8.59
N GLY A 299 28.22 -1.91 9.80
CA GLY A 299 28.57 -1.30 11.08
C GLY A 299 30.00 -1.55 11.52
N GLY A 300 30.62 -2.67 11.14
CA GLY A 300 32.05 -2.92 11.38
C GLY A 300 33.00 -1.88 10.77
N ASN A 301 32.51 -1.14 9.76
CA ASN A 301 33.22 -0.05 9.09
C ASN A 301 32.55 1.33 9.29
N GLN A 302 31.53 1.43 10.17
CA GLN A 302 30.73 2.66 10.41
C GLN A 302 30.14 3.30 9.14
N ILE A 303 29.69 2.49 8.18
CA ILE A 303 29.18 2.97 6.89
C ILE A 303 27.69 3.35 7.01
N PHE A 304 26.95 2.71 7.94
CA PHE A 304 25.52 2.90 8.12
C PHE A 304 25.21 3.35 9.55
N MET A 305 24.27 4.30 9.69
CA MET A 305 23.62 4.61 10.96
C MET A 305 22.12 4.36 10.83
N VAL A 306 21.65 3.25 11.37
CA VAL A 306 20.24 2.85 11.30
C VAL A 306 19.62 2.93 12.69
N ARG A 307 18.78 3.94 12.91
CA ARG A 307 17.92 4.11 14.09
C ARG A 307 16.46 4.32 13.69
N ALA A 308 16.03 3.67 12.61
CA ALA A 308 14.65 3.75 12.15
C ALA A 308 13.70 3.02 13.10
N GLY A 309 12.58 3.64 13.49
CA GLY A 309 11.52 2.99 14.27
C GLY A 309 11.80 2.81 15.77
N GLN A 310 12.86 3.43 16.31
CA GLN A 310 13.33 3.19 17.68
C GLN A 310 12.65 4.07 18.73
N SER A 311 11.66 4.88 18.34
CA SER A 311 10.99 5.87 19.21
C SER A 311 11.98 6.82 19.88
N ILE A 312 13.04 7.23 19.17
CA ILE A 312 13.98 8.23 19.70
C ILE A 312 13.38 9.64 19.61
N HIS A 313 13.55 10.42 20.67
CA HIS A 313 13.06 11.80 20.78
C HIS A 313 14.15 12.86 20.55
N LYS A 314 15.42 12.47 20.67
CA LYS A 314 16.59 13.33 20.49
C LYS A 314 17.39 12.88 19.28
N PRO A 315 17.90 13.81 18.46
CA PRO A 315 18.76 13.45 17.34
C PRO A 315 20.07 12.82 17.84
N PRO A 316 20.75 12.02 16.99
CA PRO A 316 22.09 11.52 17.30
C PRO A 316 23.06 12.66 17.66
N LEU A 317 23.96 12.39 18.59
CA LEU A 317 25.00 13.35 19.00
C LEU A 317 25.96 13.60 17.84
N HIS A 318 26.61 14.76 17.83
CA HIS A 318 27.55 15.15 16.76
C HIS A 318 28.64 14.09 16.51
N GLU A 319 29.15 13.45 17.57
CA GLU A 319 30.19 12.41 17.51
C GLU A 319 29.74 11.13 16.78
N GLU A 320 28.43 10.90 16.66
CA GLU A 320 27.87 9.72 16.00
C GLU A 320 27.79 9.89 14.48
N TRP A 321 27.94 11.12 13.98
CA TRP A 321 27.94 11.44 12.55
C TRP A 321 29.35 11.26 11.95
N HIS A 322 29.75 10.01 11.76
CA HIS A 322 31.07 9.67 11.23
C HIS A 322 31.24 10.07 9.75
N PRO A 323 32.44 10.54 9.32
CA PRO A 323 32.68 10.97 7.93
C PRO A 323 32.57 9.85 6.89
N ASP A 324 32.66 8.58 7.32
CA ASP A 324 32.53 7.41 6.43
C ASP A 324 31.08 6.91 6.27
N LEU A 325 30.11 7.55 6.93
CA LEU A 325 28.70 7.21 6.75
C LEU A 325 28.28 7.44 5.29
N GLU A 326 27.75 6.38 4.66
CA GLU A 326 27.10 6.41 3.35
C GLU A 326 25.57 6.47 3.48
N ARG A 327 25.00 5.83 4.51
CA ARG A 327 23.53 5.80 4.69
C ARG A 327 23.13 6.06 6.12
N VAL A 328 22.17 6.95 6.29
CA VAL A 328 21.58 7.29 7.59
C VAL A 328 20.07 7.14 7.49
N SER A 329 19.51 6.35 8.40
CA SER A 329 18.07 6.17 8.51
C SER A 329 17.61 6.45 9.94
N LEU A 330 16.89 7.55 10.09
CA LEU A 330 16.27 8.02 11.33
C LEU A 330 14.75 8.10 11.17
N MET A 331 14.19 7.44 10.16
CA MET A 331 12.75 7.46 9.86
C MET A 331 11.88 6.88 10.99
N ARG A 332 10.60 7.25 11.01
CA ARG A 332 9.58 6.72 11.94
C ARG A 332 10.00 6.82 13.41
N ASN A 333 10.44 8.01 13.81
CA ASN A 333 10.78 8.35 15.19
C ASN A 333 10.00 9.59 15.64
N ASP A 334 10.29 10.08 16.84
CA ASP A 334 9.63 11.21 17.46
C ASP A 334 10.57 12.44 17.55
N LEU A 335 11.45 12.61 16.55
CA LEU A 335 12.40 13.73 16.53
C LEU A 335 11.65 15.04 16.33
N SER A 336 11.89 16.01 17.23
CA SER A 336 11.29 17.35 17.12
C SER A 336 12.18 18.36 16.38
N SER A 337 13.49 18.13 16.33
CA SER A 337 14.50 18.98 15.66
C SER A 337 15.72 18.18 15.23
N LEU A 338 16.52 18.76 14.33
CA LEU A 338 17.88 18.33 13.99
C LEU A 338 18.86 19.46 14.30
N ASP A 339 19.45 19.45 15.48
CA ASP A 339 20.16 20.63 16.03
C ASP A 339 21.68 20.65 15.75
N CYS A 340 22.25 19.60 15.17
CA CYS A 340 23.70 19.46 14.96
C CYS A 340 24.16 19.91 13.55
N GLU A 341 25.48 20.08 13.38
CA GLU A 341 26.14 20.22 12.07
C GLU A 341 26.95 18.95 11.80
N PRO A 342 26.37 17.92 11.16
CA PRO A 342 27.05 16.67 10.89
C PRO A 342 28.08 16.81 9.76
N ARG A 343 29.18 16.05 9.86
CA ARG A 343 30.26 16.05 8.86
C ARG A 343 30.35 14.70 8.15
N CYS A 344 29.45 14.47 7.20
CA CYS A 344 29.33 13.19 6.49
C CYS A 344 29.48 13.37 4.96
N PRO A 345 30.71 13.63 4.46
CA PRO A 345 30.92 13.92 3.04
C PRO A 345 30.65 12.71 2.13
N LYS A 346 30.62 11.48 2.64
CA LYS A 346 30.29 10.26 1.87
C LYS A 346 28.80 9.90 1.87
N LEU A 347 27.98 10.63 2.63
CA LEU A 347 26.57 10.30 2.80
C LEU A 347 25.85 10.40 1.46
N SER A 348 25.27 9.30 0.99
CA SER A 348 24.46 9.20 -0.23
C SER A 348 22.97 9.19 0.07
N THR A 349 22.55 8.62 1.20
CA THR A 349 21.12 8.51 1.56
C THR A 349 20.86 8.97 2.99
N LEU A 350 19.86 9.85 3.14
CA LEU A 350 19.34 10.32 4.43
C LEU A 350 17.81 10.18 4.46
N LEU A 351 17.34 9.30 5.34
CA LEU A 351 15.92 8.98 5.53
C LEU A 351 15.43 9.53 6.88
N LEU A 352 14.50 10.49 6.85
CA LEU A 352 13.98 11.23 8.00
C LEU A 352 12.44 11.24 8.06
N GLN A 353 11.77 10.57 7.13
CA GLN A 353 10.32 10.54 7.01
C GLN A 353 9.62 10.05 8.29
N TYR A 354 8.36 10.46 8.48
CA TYR A 354 7.57 10.15 9.67
C TYR A 354 8.25 10.58 10.99
N ASN A 355 8.83 11.77 11.01
CA ASN A 355 9.28 12.47 12.23
C ASN A 355 8.50 13.77 12.39
N SER A 356 8.37 14.30 13.60
CA SER A 356 7.70 15.60 13.78
C SER A 356 8.48 16.74 13.13
N LEU A 357 9.77 16.89 13.45
CA LEU A 357 10.67 17.97 13.00
C LEU A 357 10.08 19.39 13.09
N SER A 358 9.08 19.60 13.95
CA SER A 358 8.30 20.84 14.08
C SER A 358 9.11 22.03 14.61
N LYS A 359 10.22 21.78 15.32
CA LYS A 359 11.17 22.82 15.76
C LYS A 359 12.21 23.17 14.69
N GLY A 360 12.25 22.44 13.58
CA GLY A 360 13.09 22.74 12.41
C GLY A 360 14.42 21.99 12.35
N ILE A 361 15.21 22.34 11.33
CA ILE A 361 16.51 21.76 11.00
C ILE A 361 17.56 22.86 11.15
N ASN A 362 18.71 22.53 11.76
CA ASN A 362 19.82 23.45 11.92
C ASN A 362 20.23 24.07 10.56
N PRO A 363 20.44 25.40 10.47
CA PRO A 363 20.82 26.09 9.24
C PRO A 363 22.06 25.56 8.52
N SER A 364 22.94 24.86 9.23
CA SER A 364 24.20 24.32 8.74
C SER A 364 24.17 22.80 8.53
N PHE A 365 23.04 22.15 8.77
CA PHE A 365 22.93 20.68 8.79
C PHE A 365 23.44 20.02 7.49
N PHE A 366 23.23 20.64 6.33
CA PHE A 366 23.60 20.06 5.03
C PHE A 366 24.98 20.53 4.50
N ASN A 367 25.72 21.36 5.24
CA ASN A 367 26.98 21.97 4.77
C ASN A 367 28.05 20.96 4.33
N HIS A 368 28.05 19.77 4.92
CA HIS A 368 29.11 18.77 4.73
C HIS A 368 28.57 17.44 4.20
N MET A 369 27.51 17.48 3.37
CA MET A 369 26.86 16.31 2.76
C MET A 369 26.84 16.40 1.23
N GLN A 370 27.94 16.81 0.58
CA GLN A 370 27.95 17.13 -0.86
C GLN A 370 27.62 15.93 -1.77
N ASN A 371 27.80 14.69 -1.29
CA ASN A 371 27.48 13.48 -2.05
C ASN A 371 26.06 12.95 -1.83
N LEU A 372 25.21 13.67 -1.09
CA LEU A 372 23.84 13.24 -0.82
C LEU A 372 23.06 13.13 -2.14
N GLN A 373 22.45 11.97 -2.36
CA GLN A 373 21.68 11.63 -3.55
C GLN A 373 20.19 11.47 -3.23
N VAL A 374 19.86 10.97 -2.04
CA VAL A 374 18.49 10.75 -1.60
C VAL A 374 18.26 11.46 -0.28
N LEU A 375 17.28 12.36 -0.25
CA LEU A 375 16.76 12.99 0.95
C LEU A 375 15.25 12.77 1.03
N ASP A 376 14.83 11.99 2.02
CA ASP A 376 13.41 11.80 2.32
C ASP A 376 13.02 12.44 3.65
N LEU A 377 12.14 13.44 3.56
CA LEU A 377 11.56 14.20 4.65
C LEU A 377 10.03 14.07 4.66
N SER A 378 9.47 13.10 3.94
CA SER A 378 8.03 12.92 3.80
C SER A 378 7.33 12.71 5.14
N TYR A 379 6.07 13.14 5.25
CA TYR A 379 5.28 13.05 6.49
C TYR A 379 5.98 13.69 7.70
N THR A 380 6.66 14.82 7.49
CA THR A 380 7.24 15.62 8.57
C THR A 380 6.52 16.95 8.74
N GLY A 381 6.59 17.52 9.94
CA GLY A 381 6.01 18.82 10.29
C GLY A 381 6.96 20.00 10.09
N ILE A 382 7.97 19.86 9.22
CA ILE A 382 8.94 20.94 8.95
C ILE A 382 8.23 22.20 8.41
N LEU A 383 8.69 23.36 8.87
CA LEU A 383 8.17 24.66 8.42
C LEU A 383 8.90 25.18 7.17
N ARG A 384 10.20 24.87 7.07
CA ARG A 384 11.11 25.33 6.01
C ARG A 384 12.32 24.42 5.92
N LEU A 385 12.93 24.37 4.74
CA LEU A 385 14.28 23.84 4.57
C LEU A 385 15.34 24.95 4.80
N PRO A 386 16.50 24.63 5.41
CA PRO A 386 17.58 25.60 5.62
C PRO A 386 18.36 25.88 4.32
N ASP A 387 18.92 27.09 4.16
CA ASP A 387 19.65 27.49 2.94
C ASP A 387 20.84 26.60 2.59
N SER A 388 21.45 25.92 3.57
CA SER A 388 22.50 24.93 3.32
C SER A 388 22.05 23.79 2.40
N PHE A 389 20.73 23.52 2.31
CA PHE A 389 20.15 22.53 1.41
C PHE A 389 20.52 22.79 -0.06
N SER A 390 20.59 24.05 -0.49
CA SER A 390 20.92 24.39 -1.89
C SER A 390 22.34 23.98 -2.29
N ASN A 391 23.19 23.53 -1.36
CA ASN A 391 24.55 23.05 -1.65
C ASN A 391 24.60 21.55 -2.03
N LEU A 392 23.46 20.85 -2.02
CA LEU A 392 23.37 19.42 -2.36
C LEU A 392 23.35 19.18 -3.87
N GLU A 393 24.45 19.50 -4.56
CA GLU A 393 24.54 19.47 -6.04
C GLU A 393 24.33 18.07 -6.65
N ASN A 394 24.63 17.01 -5.90
CA ASN A 394 24.48 15.61 -6.33
C ASN A 394 23.11 14.99 -5.99
N LEU A 395 22.17 15.76 -5.43
CA LEU A 395 20.87 15.25 -5.03
C LEU A 395 20.09 14.79 -6.26
N ARG A 396 19.55 13.57 -6.21
CA ARG A 396 18.75 12.95 -7.27
C ARG A 396 17.28 12.84 -6.89
N ALA A 397 16.98 12.66 -5.61
CA ALA A 397 15.60 12.60 -5.11
C ALA A 397 15.44 13.48 -3.88
N LEU A 398 14.50 14.42 -3.97
CA LEU A 398 13.97 15.19 -2.85
C LEU A 398 12.51 14.80 -2.64
N LEU A 399 12.23 14.12 -1.53
CA LEU A 399 10.89 13.67 -1.17
C LEU A 399 10.37 14.47 0.02
N LEU A 400 9.31 15.26 -0.21
CA LEU A 400 8.65 16.12 0.78
C LEU A 400 7.14 15.87 0.81
N CYS A 401 6.70 14.67 0.40
CA CYS A 401 5.29 14.28 0.39
C CYS A 401 4.67 14.52 1.77
N SER A 402 3.46 15.10 1.83
CA SER A 402 2.71 15.26 3.07
C SER A 402 3.45 16.08 4.14
N CYS A 403 4.28 17.06 3.72
CA CYS A 403 4.83 18.08 4.60
C CYS A 403 3.87 19.27 4.71
N TRP A 404 2.71 19.07 5.36
CA TRP A 404 1.61 20.05 5.34
C TRP A 404 1.94 21.43 5.92
N ASN A 405 2.99 21.56 6.74
CA ASN A 405 3.42 22.85 7.31
C ASN A 405 4.61 23.48 6.56
N LEU A 406 5.10 22.84 5.51
CA LEU A 406 6.24 23.35 4.73
C LEU A 406 5.78 24.53 3.89
N HIS A 407 6.32 25.72 4.16
CA HIS A 407 5.99 26.95 3.43
C HIS A 407 7.16 27.51 2.59
N TYR A 408 8.39 27.06 2.85
CA TYR A 408 9.59 27.57 2.18
C TYR A 408 10.59 26.48 1.81
N VAL A 409 10.97 26.46 0.54
CA VAL A 409 12.03 25.63 -0.02
C VAL A 409 13.07 26.58 -0.67
N PRO A 410 14.35 26.53 -0.28
CA PRO A 410 15.43 27.31 -0.88
C PRO A 410 15.58 27.07 -2.39
N THR A 411 16.41 27.89 -3.04
CA THR A 411 16.62 27.78 -4.49
C THR A 411 17.13 26.40 -4.90
N LEU A 412 16.61 25.90 -6.02
CA LEU A 412 16.98 24.63 -6.63
C LEU A 412 18.01 24.77 -7.75
N SER A 413 18.50 25.97 -8.03
CA SER A 413 19.31 26.28 -9.22
C SER A 413 20.61 25.47 -9.37
N LYS A 414 21.14 24.97 -8.26
CA LYS A 414 22.37 24.14 -8.21
C LYS A 414 22.10 22.63 -8.30
N LEU A 415 20.88 22.16 -8.03
CA LEU A 415 20.55 20.74 -7.97
C LEU A 415 20.29 20.16 -9.37
N LYS A 416 21.28 20.22 -10.24
CA LYS A 416 21.16 19.82 -11.65
C LYS A 416 21.05 18.30 -11.83
N GLU A 417 21.44 17.52 -10.83
CA GLU A 417 21.31 16.06 -10.83
C GLU A 417 19.92 15.58 -10.37
N LEU A 418 19.02 16.50 -9.99
CA LEU A 418 17.70 16.15 -9.45
C LEU A 418 16.85 15.47 -10.53
N ARG A 419 16.34 14.28 -10.18
CA ARG A 419 15.49 13.42 -11.01
C ARG A 419 14.07 13.31 -10.45
N VAL A 420 13.90 13.42 -9.14
CA VAL A 420 12.60 13.37 -8.47
C VAL A 420 12.46 14.56 -7.54
N LEU A 421 11.41 15.33 -7.75
CA LEU A 421 10.95 16.39 -6.86
C LEU A 421 9.51 16.10 -6.48
N ASP A 422 9.29 15.74 -5.23
CA ASP A 422 7.97 15.54 -4.66
C ASP A 422 7.71 16.61 -3.60
N LEU A 423 6.76 17.50 -3.90
CA LEU A 423 6.23 18.55 -3.03
C LEU A 423 4.74 18.33 -2.76
N SER A 424 4.25 17.12 -2.97
CA SER A 424 2.83 16.80 -2.84
C SER A 424 2.34 17.05 -1.42
N TYR A 425 1.11 17.54 -1.29
CA TYR A 425 0.47 17.88 -0.01
C TYR A 425 1.28 18.84 0.88
N SER A 426 2.04 19.76 0.27
CA SER A 426 2.77 20.82 0.98
C SER A 426 2.03 22.16 0.94
N SER A 427 2.32 23.03 1.91
CA SER A 427 1.73 24.37 2.01
C SER A 427 2.64 25.48 1.47
N ILE A 428 3.55 25.16 0.54
CA ILE A 428 4.39 26.17 -0.10
C ILE A 428 3.50 27.13 -0.89
N GLU A 429 3.71 28.43 -0.71
CA GLU A 429 2.90 29.46 -1.41
C GLU A 429 3.52 29.84 -2.77
N HIS A 430 4.84 29.66 -2.88
CA HIS A 430 5.66 29.97 -4.04
C HIS A 430 6.52 28.78 -4.43
N MET A 431 6.64 28.56 -5.74
CA MET A 431 7.57 27.63 -6.36
C MET A 431 9.00 28.03 -5.99
N PRO A 432 9.87 27.07 -5.70
CA PRO A 432 11.28 27.35 -5.44
C PRO A 432 11.94 28.06 -6.63
N HIS A 433 12.82 29.03 -6.38
CA HIS A 433 13.59 29.63 -7.48
C HIS A 433 14.53 28.62 -8.13
N GLY A 434 14.70 28.66 -9.46
CA GLY A 434 15.63 27.80 -10.20
C GLY A 434 15.01 26.50 -10.72
N MET A 435 13.69 26.38 -10.74
CA MET A 435 12.96 25.26 -11.36
C MET A 435 13.41 25.03 -12.81
N GLU A 436 13.63 26.11 -13.56
CA GLU A 436 14.08 26.08 -14.95
C GLU A 436 15.44 25.39 -15.17
N MET A 437 16.23 25.20 -14.10
CA MET A 437 17.55 24.55 -14.16
C MET A 437 17.50 23.02 -14.00
N LEU A 438 16.33 22.45 -13.66
CA LEU A 438 16.15 21.03 -13.35
C LEU A 438 16.00 20.15 -14.61
N THR A 439 16.97 20.21 -15.52
CA THR A 439 16.87 19.56 -16.85
C THR A 439 16.89 18.03 -16.82
N ASN A 440 17.33 17.42 -15.71
CA ASN A 440 17.37 15.96 -15.52
C ASN A 440 16.14 15.39 -14.80
N LEU A 441 15.14 16.24 -14.53
CA LEU A 441 13.93 15.85 -13.81
C LEU A 441 13.15 14.79 -14.59
N ARG A 442 12.78 13.71 -13.89
CA ARG A 442 12.01 12.56 -14.39
C ARG A 442 10.64 12.46 -13.74
N CYS A 443 10.52 12.86 -12.48
CA CYS A 443 9.26 12.90 -11.76
C CYS A 443 9.10 14.26 -11.08
N LEU A 444 7.99 14.93 -11.35
CA LEU A 444 7.56 16.14 -10.66
C LEU A 444 6.17 15.89 -10.09
N ASP A 445 6.07 15.84 -8.76
CA ASP A 445 4.80 15.74 -8.05
C ASP A 445 4.53 17.03 -7.27
N LEU A 446 3.52 17.78 -7.73
CA LEU A 446 3.00 18.98 -7.10
C LEU A 446 1.54 18.78 -6.67
N SER A 447 1.11 17.53 -6.51
CA SER A 447 -0.28 17.21 -6.19
C SER A 447 -0.69 17.84 -4.87
N GLN A 448 -1.85 18.48 -4.81
CA GLN A 448 -2.39 19.13 -3.61
C GLN A 448 -1.44 20.19 -2.99
N CYS A 449 -0.51 20.73 -3.79
CA CYS A 449 0.37 21.81 -3.40
C CYS A 449 -0.37 23.16 -3.44
N ARG A 450 -0.08 24.05 -2.48
CA ARG A 450 -0.70 25.39 -2.39
C ARG A 450 -0.06 26.45 -3.28
N ALA A 451 1.04 26.14 -3.93
CA ALA A 451 1.79 27.13 -4.70
C ALA A 451 0.96 27.65 -5.87
N ASN A 452 1.06 28.96 -6.10
CA ASN A 452 0.34 29.60 -7.18
C ASN A 452 1.26 29.95 -8.36
N ASP A 453 2.52 30.27 -8.21
CA ASP A 453 3.36 30.76 -9.32
C ASP A 453 4.02 29.68 -10.23
N PHE A 454 3.38 28.51 -10.42
CA PHE A 454 3.89 27.51 -11.38
C PHE A 454 3.79 28.02 -12.83
N GLN A 455 4.91 28.01 -13.55
CA GLN A 455 4.98 28.46 -14.95
C GLN A 455 5.13 27.28 -15.90
N SER A 456 4.24 27.16 -16.89
CA SER A 456 4.30 26.11 -17.91
C SER A 456 5.58 26.16 -18.75
N SER A 457 6.24 27.31 -18.86
CA SER A 457 7.54 27.47 -19.51
C SER A 457 8.62 26.56 -18.94
N PHE A 458 8.53 26.17 -17.66
CA PHE A 458 9.45 25.21 -17.04
C PHE A 458 9.48 23.87 -17.79
N LEU A 459 8.33 23.43 -18.32
CA LEU A 459 8.17 22.14 -18.99
C LEU A 459 9.04 22.03 -20.26
N SER A 460 9.32 23.13 -20.96
CA SER A 460 10.21 23.08 -22.13
C SER A 460 11.63 22.60 -21.82
N ASN A 461 12.07 22.74 -20.57
CA ASN A 461 13.39 22.30 -20.11
C ASN A 461 13.40 20.85 -19.63
N TYR A 462 12.24 20.25 -19.34
CA TYR A 462 12.12 18.92 -18.72
C TYR A 462 11.96 17.80 -19.75
N ARG A 463 12.91 17.68 -20.68
CA ARG A 463 12.86 16.66 -21.76
C ARG A 463 12.95 15.23 -21.26
N MET A 464 13.50 15.03 -20.06
CA MET A 464 13.61 13.73 -19.40
C MET A 464 12.41 13.39 -18.52
N LEU A 465 11.39 14.27 -18.46
CA LEU A 465 10.24 14.08 -17.58
C LEU A 465 9.40 12.89 -18.04
N GLU A 466 9.19 11.95 -17.12
CA GLU A 466 8.41 10.73 -17.31
C GLU A 466 7.07 10.84 -16.57
N ASN A 467 7.04 11.49 -15.42
CA ASN A 467 5.86 11.64 -14.57
C ASN A 467 5.63 13.11 -14.20
N LEU A 468 4.44 13.62 -14.48
CA LEU A 468 3.99 14.96 -14.09
C LEU A 468 2.64 14.86 -13.37
N LEU A 469 2.63 15.13 -12.06
CA LEU A 469 1.44 15.02 -11.22
C LEU A 469 1.07 16.39 -10.66
N LEU A 470 -0.05 16.92 -11.12
CA LEU A 470 -0.53 18.29 -10.83
C LEU A 470 -1.96 18.29 -10.27
N ILE A 471 -2.51 17.14 -9.87
CA ILE A 471 -3.87 17.07 -9.33
C ILE A 471 -3.96 17.84 -8.01
N GLY A 472 -4.91 18.74 -7.90
CA GLY A 472 -5.14 19.53 -6.70
C GLY A 472 -4.16 20.70 -6.53
N LEU A 473 -3.31 21.00 -7.52
CA LEU A 473 -2.54 22.24 -7.51
C LEU A 473 -3.53 23.43 -7.51
N TRP A 474 -3.42 24.31 -6.51
CA TRP A 474 -4.45 25.32 -6.22
C TRP A 474 -4.60 26.37 -7.32
N GLN A 475 -3.56 26.58 -8.12
CA GLN A 475 -3.75 27.28 -9.37
C GLN A 475 -4.50 26.41 -10.36
N SER A 476 -5.62 26.96 -10.83
CA SER A 476 -6.18 26.59 -12.11
C SER A 476 -5.08 26.79 -13.14
N LEU A 477 -4.37 25.72 -13.51
CA LEU A 477 -3.58 25.77 -14.72
C LEU A 477 -4.61 26.14 -15.80
N GLU A 478 -4.48 27.34 -16.36
CA GLU A 478 -5.11 27.62 -17.64
C GLU A 478 -4.37 26.73 -18.62
N LEU A 479 -4.77 25.45 -18.67
CA LEU A 479 -4.24 24.38 -19.51
C LEU A 479 -4.62 24.62 -20.98
N GLY A 480 -4.68 25.89 -21.38
CA GLY A 480 -4.90 26.31 -22.74
C GLY A 480 -3.70 26.02 -23.62
N LYS A 481 -3.75 26.53 -24.85
CA LYS A 481 -2.77 26.28 -25.90
C LYS A 481 -1.31 26.34 -25.46
N VAL A 482 -0.93 27.38 -24.74
CA VAL A 482 0.47 27.58 -24.33
C VAL A 482 0.94 26.42 -23.46
N PHE A 483 0.12 25.97 -22.50
CA PHE A 483 0.50 24.84 -21.65
C PHE A 483 0.69 23.57 -22.48
N VAL A 484 -0.26 23.25 -23.34
CA VAL A 484 -0.19 22.04 -24.18
C VAL A 484 1.04 22.08 -25.09
N ASP A 485 1.33 23.22 -25.71
CA ASP A 485 2.53 23.41 -26.54
C ASP A 485 3.81 23.16 -25.72
N GLN A 486 3.89 23.67 -24.48
CA GLN A 486 5.03 23.40 -23.59
C GLN A 486 5.10 21.94 -23.14
N LEU A 487 3.96 21.32 -22.81
CA LEU A 487 3.86 19.93 -22.38
C LEU A 487 4.35 18.97 -23.47
N THR A 488 4.07 19.26 -24.75
CA THR A 488 4.52 18.43 -25.88
C THR A 488 6.05 18.41 -26.03
N SER A 489 6.78 19.30 -25.34
CA SER A 489 8.25 19.24 -25.27
C SER A 489 8.77 18.14 -24.33
N CYS A 490 7.91 17.63 -23.43
CA CYS A 490 8.20 16.51 -22.54
C CYS A 490 8.03 15.18 -23.29
N ILE A 491 8.94 14.88 -24.21
CA ILE A 491 8.84 13.74 -25.14
C ILE A 491 8.82 12.35 -24.48
N ASN A 492 9.26 12.23 -23.22
CA ASN A 492 9.32 10.98 -22.47
C ASN A 492 8.16 10.83 -21.47
N LEU A 493 7.19 11.74 -21.49
CA LEU A 493 6.11 11.76 -20.51
C LEU A 493 5.23 10.51 -20.67
N SER A 494 5.23 9.64 -19.66
CA SER A 494 4.45 8.39 -19.60
C SER A 494 3.24 8.54 -18.67
N LEU A 495 3.37 9.27 -17.56
CA LEU A 495 2.26 9.54 -16.63
C LEU A 495 1.96 11.03 -16.55
N PHE A 496 0.70 11.40 -16.81
CA PHE A 496 0.23 12.77 -16.64
C PHE A 496 -1.05 12.84 -15.81
N GLU A 497 -0.98 13.53 -14.68
CA GLU A 497 -2.12 13.80 -13.82
C GLU A 497 -2.35 15.30 -13.71
N ALA A 498 -3.58 15.77 -13.96
CA ALA A 498 -3.87 17.21 -13.95
C ALA A 498 -5.33 17.55 -13.65
N ASN A 499 -5.51 18.76 -13.12
CA ASN A 499 -6.79 19.41 -12.97
C ASN A 499 -7.03 20.40 -14.10
N PHE A 500 -8.17 20.29 -14.77
CA PHE A 500 -8.69 21.25 -15.73
C PHE A 500 -9.77 22.08 -15.04
N ARG A 501 -9.65 23.40 -15.11
CA ARG A 501 -10.63 24.29 -14.48
C ARG A 501 -11.98 24.23 -15.17
N THR A 502 -11.93 24.26 -16.50
CA THR A 502 -13.10 24.27 -17.35
C THR A 502 -13.03 23.13 -18.35
N VAL A 503 -14.16 22.89 -19.00
CA VAL A 503 -14.28 21.79 -19.95
C VAL A 503 -13.71 22.20 -21.31
N GLU A 504 -13.66 23.50 -21.60
CA GLU A 504 -12.96 24.06 -22.75
C GLU A 504 -11.46 23.77 -22.68
N ASP A 505 -10.83 23.94 -21.52
CA ASP A 505 -9.40 23.63 -21.32
C ASP A 505 -9.13 22.13 -21.52
N PHE A 506 -10.01 21.30 -20.92
CA PHE A 506 -9.93 19.85 -21.10
C PHE A 506 -10.10 19.46 -22.57
N ASN A 507 -11.09 20.02 -23.26
CA ASN A 507 -11.33 19.76 -24.68
C ASN A 507 -10.15 20.21 -25.55
N TYR A 508 -9.54 21.35 -25.23
CA TYR A 508 -8.36 21.82 -25.93
C TYR A 508 -7.21 20.80 -25.80
N TYR A 509 -6.95 20.33 -24.59
CA TYR A 509 -5.96 19.29 -24.34
C TYR A 509 -6.30 17.99 -25.06
N THR A 510 -7.55 17.52 -25.02
CA THR A 510 -7.91 16.25 -25.66
C THR A 510 -7.85 16.33 -27.19
N MET A 511 -8.20 17.48 -27.78
CA MET A 511 -8.04 17.77 -29.22
C MET A 511 -6.59 17.79 -29.69
N SER A 512 -5.63 18.10 -28.80
CA SER A 512 -4.20 18.02 -29.15
C SER A 512 -3.73 16.58 -29.43
N GLY A 513 -4.47 15.58 -28.96
CA GLY A 513 -4.10 14.17 -29.06
C GLY A 513 -2.96 13.74 -28.15
N HIS A 514 -2.40 14.62 -27.32
CA HIS A 514 -1.25 14.31 -26.46
C HIS A 514 -1.54 13.15 -25.47
N TRP A 515 -2.77 13.04 -24.97
CA TRP A 515 -3.21 11.91 -24.12
C TRP A 515 -3.00 10.52 -24.73
N SER A 516 -2.85 10.42 -26.06
CA SER A 516 -2.58 9.16 -26.75
C SER A 516 -1.11 8.75 -26.69
N GLN A 517 -0.21 9.69 -26.35
CA GLN A 517 1.25 9.49 -26.28
C GLN A 517 1.73 9.06 -24.89
N VAL A 518 1.02 9.49 -23.84
CA VAL A 518 1.29 9.03 -22.46
C VAL A 518 0.78 7.59 -22.26
N GLU A 519 1.38 6.81 -21.38
CA GLU A 519 0.92 5.45 -21.07
C GLU A 519 -0.25 5.44 -20.09
N SER A 520 -0.22 6.39 -19.13
CA SER A 520 -1.27 6.55 -18.14
C SER A 520 -1.61 8.00 -17.86
N PHE A 521 -2.87 8.25 -17.49
CA PHE A 521 -3.32 9.57 -17.09
C PHE A 521 -4.39 9.56 -16.00
N LYS A 522 -4.51 10.69 -15.29
CA LYS A 522 -5.66 10.99 -14.43
C LYS A 522 -6.07 12.44 -14.60
N PHE A 523 -7.31 12.67 -15.01
CA PHE A 523 -7.80 14.01 -15.28
C PHE A 523 -8.98 14.34 -14.40
N CYS A 524 -8.89 15.46 -13.69
CA CYS A 524 -10.02 16.02 -12.96
C CYS A 524 -10.47 17.29 -13.66
N ILE A 525 -11.77 17.46 -13.85
CA ILE A 525 -12.37 18.68 -14.39
C ILE A 525 -13.22 19.31 -13.29
N GLY A 526 -12.94 20.55 -12.94
CA GLY A 526 -13.50 21.23 -11.78
C GLY A 526 -12.58 21.17 -10.56
N TYR A 527 -13.15 21.39 -9.36
CA TYR A 527 -12.38 21.45 -8.11
C TYR A 527 -12.49 20.13 -7.35
N PRO A 528 -11.45 19.29 -7.32
CA PRO A 528 -11.50 18.04 -6.57
C PRO A 528 -11.49 18.29 -5.07
N GLU A 529 -12.33 17.54 -4.37
CA GLU A 529 -12.20 17.37 -2.92
C GLU A 529 -10.91 16.60 -2.62
N SER A 530 -10.25 16.95 -1.52
CA SER A 530 -8.96 16.37 -1.12
C SER A 530 -9.00 14.85 -0.84
N SER A 531 -10.19 14.27 -0.70
CA SER A 531 -10.46 12.86 -0.39
C SER A 531 -10.59 11.98 -1.63
N MET A 532 -10.71 12.55 -2.84
CA MET A 532 -11.07 11.79 -4.02
C MET A 532 -9.87 10.95 -4.52
N ARG A 533 -10.10 9.65 -4.74
CA ARG A 533 -9.10 8.69 -5.25
C ARG A 533 -9.57 8.10 -6.56
N PHE A 534 -8.67 8.10 -7.54
CA PHE A 534 -8.93 7.55 -8.87
C PHE A 534 -7.87 6.52 -9.25
N GLY A 535 -8.31 5.52 -10.01
CA GLY A 535 -7.44 4.57 -10.69
C GLY A 535 -6.68 5.19 -11.86
N ARG A 536 -5.86 4.37 -12.51
CA ARG A 536 -5.17 4.75 -13.74
C ARG A 536 -6.17 4.96 -14.88
N ASN A 537 -5.83 5.86 -15.79
CA ASN A 537 -6.65 6.21 -16.96
C ASN A 537 -8.07 6.63 -16.58
N SER A 538 -8.14 7.56 -15.62
CA SER A 538 -9.38 8.03 -15.05
C SER A 538 -9.70 9.46 -15.48
N VAL A 539 -10.99 9.74 -15.62
CA VAL A 539 -11.50 11.10 -15.84
C VAL A 539 -12.62 11.36 -14.84
N ALA A 540 -12.52 12.47 -14.11
CA ALA A 540 -13.47 12.88 -13.10
C ALA A 540 -14.03 14.26 -13.41
N LEU A 541 -15.35 14.41 -13.43
CA LEU A 541 -16.03 15.69 -13.63
C LEU A 541 -16.70 16.07 -12.30
N ILE A 542 -16.38 17.25 -11.78
CA ILE A 542 -16.77 17.68 -10.43
C ILE A 542 -17.42 19.06 -10.46
N GLY A 543 -18.62 19.18 -9.88
CA GLY A 543 -19.29 20.48 -9.64
C GLY A 543 -19.62 21.25 -10.92
N ALA A 544 -19.79 20.55 -12.02
CA ALA A 544 -19.88 21.17 -13.33
C ALA A 544 -21.31 21.72 -13.58
N HIS A 545 -21.51 22.99 -13.24
CA HIS A 545 -22.81 23.68 -13.30
C HIS A 545 -23.14 24.34 -14.66
N MET A 546 -22.36 24.11 -15.71
CA MET A 546 -22.42 24.93 -16.94
C MET A 546 -22.39 24.12 -18.25
N PHE A 547 -23.08 22.99 -18.32
CA PHE A 547 -23.19 22.22 -19.56
C PHE A 547 -24.44 22.58 -20.35
N HIS A 548 -24.36 23.68 -21.10
CA HIS A 548 -25.34 23.96 -22.15
C HIS A 548 -25.24 22.86 -23.22
N ARG A 549 -26.15 21.86 -23.19
CA ARG A 549 -26.56 20.84 -24.20
C ARG A 549 -25.56 20.19 -25.21
N GLU A 550 -24.33 20.64 -25.38
CA GLU A 550 -23.39 20.19 -26.43
C GLU A 550 -21.99 19.81 -25.91
N ILE A 551 -21.74 19.87 -24.60
CA ILE A 551 -20.41 19.61 -24.05
C ILE A 551 -20.36 18.18 -23.53
N LEU A 552 -20.28 17.22 -24.45
CA LEU A 552 -19.69 15.93 -24.13
C LEU A 552 -18.23 16.08 -24.51
N ALA A 553 -17.39 16.26 -23.51
CA ALA A 553 -15.98 16.41 -23.71
C ALA A 553 -15.45 15.35 -24.66
N LEU A 554 -14.46 15.69 -25.48
CA LEU A 554 -13.72 14.74 -26.30
C LEU A 554 -12.92 13.83 -25.36
N LEU A 555 -13.60 12.88 -24.73
CA LEU A 555 -13.03 11.99 -23.75
C LEU A 555 -11.92 11.16 -24.42
N PRO A 556 -10.74 11.02 -23.77
CA PRO A 556 -9.71 10.10 -24.23
C PRO A 556 -10.27 8.69 -24.48
N GLY A 557 -9.85 8.03 -25.57
CA GLY A 557 -10.40 6.72 -25.95
C GLY A 557 -9.97 5.54 -25.07
N ARG A 558 -9.03 5.74 -24.14
CA ARG A 558 -8.46 4.70 -23.24
C ARG A 558 -8.92 4.83 -21.79
N ILE A 559 -10.05 5.50 -21.53
CA ILE A 559 -10.54 5.69 -20.16
C ILE A 559 -11.02 4.37 -19.58
N HIS A 560 -10.49 4.02 -18.41
CA HIS A 560 -10.91 2.85 -17.63
C HIS A 560 -11.91 3.22 -16.54
N GLU A 561 -11.80 4.42 -15.95
CA GLU A 561 -12.67 4.91 -14.88
C GLU A 561 -13.24 6.29 -15.20
N LEU A 562 -14.56 6.43 -15.08
CA LEU A 562 -15.27 7.71 -15.17
C LEU A 562 -15.94 8.03 -13.84
N VAL A 563 -15.73 9.24 -13.33
CA VAL A 563 -16.40 9.74 -12.11
C VAL A 563 -17.18 11.00 -12.44
N LEU A 564 -18.46 11.04 -12.08
CA LEU A 564 -19.29 12.24 -12.12
C LEU A 564 -19.70 12.57 -10.67
N LEU A 565 -19.22 13.70 -10.14
CA LEU A 565 -19.56 14.17 -8.79
C LEU A 565 -20.25 15.55 -8.87
N ALA A 566 -21.41 15.68 -8.24
CA ALA A 566 -22.13 16.96 -8.10
C ALA A 566 -22.34 17.68 -9.44
N CYS A 567 -22.53 16.92 -10.53
CA CYS A 567 -22.78 17.46 -11.86
C CYS A 567 -24.27 17.77 -12.03
N SER A 568 -24.60 18.97 -12.53
CA SER A 568 -25.97 19.37 -12.85
C SER A 568 -26.20 19.44 -14.37
N GLY A 569 -27.45 19.29 -14.81
CA GLY A 569 -27.83 19.31 -16.24
C GLY A 569 -27.58 18.00 -17.00
N ILE A 570 -27.21 16.92 -16.31
CA ILE A 570 -27.05 15.58 -16.89
C ILE A 570 -28.20 14.69 -16.39
N ASN A 571 -29.16 14.39 -17.26
CA ASN A 571 -30.32 13.59 -16.90
C ASN A 571 -30.07 12.07 -17.00
N HIS A 572 -29.03 11.66 -17.74
CA HIS A 572 -28.60 10.27 -17.92
C HIS A 572 -27.15 10.21 -18.43
N LEU A 573 -26.51 9.04 -18.32
CA LEU A 573 -25.17 8.84 -18.90
C LEU A 573 -25.22 9.07 -20.42
N PRO A 574 -24.39 9.99 -20.95
CA PRO A 574 -24.41 10.30 -22.37
C PRO A 574 -23.95 9.12 -23.24
N THR A 575 -24.68 8.89 -24.34
CA THR A 575 -24.41 7.80 -25.29
C THR A 575 -23.03 7.92 -25.92
N SER A 576 -22.51 9.14 -26.10
CA SER A 576 -21.16 9.37 -26.63
C SER A 576 -20.06 8.71 -25.80
N ILE A 577 -20.26 8.55 -24.48
CA ILE A 577 -19.29 7.88 -23.60
C ILE A 577 -19.22 6.39 -23.94
N SER A 578 -20.37 5.78 -24.23
CA SER A 578 -20.47 4.38 -24.68
C SER A 578 -19.74 4.15 -26.01
N PHE A 579 -19.61 5.16 -26.87
CA PHE A 579 -18.88 5.06 -28.15
C PHE A 579 -17.42 5.50 -28.05
N ALA A 580 -17.12 6.47 -27.19
CA ALA A 580 -15.79 7.08 -27.07
C ALA A 580 -14.81 6.20 -26.31
N SER A 581 -15.26 5.42 -25.32
CA SER A 581 -14.38 4.55 -24.54
C SER A 581 -14.83 3.09 -24.60
N SER A 582 -14.18 2.32 -25.48
CA SER A 582 -14.32 0.86 -25.53
C SER A 582 -13.58 0.13 -24.39
N GLN A 583 -13.00 0.86 -23.44
CA GLN A 583 -12.23 0.34 -22.31
C GLN A 583 -12.81 0.74 -20.95
N LEU A 584 -13.96 1.42 -20.93
CA LEU A 584 -14.57 1.88 -19.68
C LEU A 584 -15.01 0.67 -18.85
N GLN A 585 -14.42 0.51 -17.68
CA GLN A 585 -14.67 -0.60 -16.75
C GLN A 585 -15.36 -0.13 -15.47
N ILE A 586 -15.08 1.09 -15.01
CA ILE A 586 -15.61 1.62 -13.75
C ILE A 586 -16.33 2.94 -14.02
N CYS A 587 -17.55 3.06 -13.50
CA CYS A 587 -18.31 4.30 -13.54
C CYS A 587 -18.85 4.62 -12.15
N LYS A 588 -18.59 5.84 -11.66
CA LYS A 588 -19.05 6.33 -10.37
C LYS A 588 -19.90 7.58 -10.55
N LEU A 589 -21.12 7.56 -10.01
CA LEU A 589 -22.11 8.62 -10.13
C LEU A 589 -22.51 9.07 -8.72
N GLN A 590 -22.11 10.28 -8.34
CA GLN A 590 -22.25 10.77 -6.97
C GLN A 590 -22.91 12.15 -6.96
N HIS A 591 -24.01 12.31 -6.21
CA HIS A 591 -24.68 13.60 -5.99
C HIS A 591 -25.08 14.37 -7.26
N CYS A 592 -25.34 13.67 -8.37
CA CYS A 592 -25.81 14.27 -9.63
C CYS A 592 -27.35 14.40 -9.61
N ASP A 593 -27.86 15.44 -8.93
CA ASP A 593 -29.27 15.57 -8.58
C ASP A 593 -30.25 15.73 -9.77
N ASP A 594 -29.77 16.04 -10.97
CA ASP A 594 -30.61 16.14 -12.17
C ASP A 594 -30.76 14.80 -12.90
N MET A 595 -30.05 13.76 -12.48
CA MET A 595 -30.07 12.46 -13.14
C MET A 595 -31.38 11.72 -12.82
N GLU A 596 -32.22 11.58 -13.84
CA GLU A 596 -33.53 10.90 -13.76
C GLU A 596 -33.41 9.40 -14.06
N TRP A 597 -32.42 9.03 -14.89
CA TRP A 597 -32.11 7.67 -15.32
C TRP A 597 -30.60 7.46 -15.38
N ILE A 598 -30.11 6.22 -15.22
CA ILE A 598 -28.69 5.93 -15.47
C ILE A 598 -28.43 5.81 -16.98
N ILE A 599 -29.27 5.05 -17.68
CA ILE A 599 -29.15 4.79 -19.13
C ILE A 599 -30.48 4.99 -19.85
N THR A 600 -30.42 5.18 -21.17
CA THR A 600 -31.59 5.32 -22.06
C THR A 600 -31.63 4.25 -23.15
N SER A 601 -32.84 3.84 -23.55
CA SER A 601 -33.07 2.77 -24.53
C SER A 601 -32.44 3.08 -25.90
N GLY A 602 -31.75 2.09 -26.47
CA GLY A 602 -31.35 2.06 -27.87
C GLY A 602 -29.97 2.60 -28.23
N TRP A 603 -29.27 3.26 -27.32
CA TRP A 603 -28.03 4.01 -27.64
C TRP A 603 -26.92 3.90 -26.57
N SER A 604 -27.13 3.15 -25.48
CA SER A 604 -26.28 3.13 -24.27
C SER A 604 -25.99 1.70 -23.77
N THR A 605 -25.18 0.91 -24.48
CA THR A 605 -24.96 -0.51 -24.12
C THR A 605 -23.85 -0.74 -23.09
N PHE A 606 -22.86 0.15 -22.99
CA PHE A 606 -21.73 0.05 -22.05
C PHE A 606 -21.19 -1.38 -21.87
N PRO A 607 -20.80 -2.07 -22.96
CA PRO A 607 -20.56 -3.51 -22.94
C PRO A 607 -19.34 -3.91 -22.12
N THR A 608 -18.42 -3.00 -21.81
CA THR A 608 -17.19 -3.28 -21.06
C THR A 608 -17.27 -2.91 -19.58
N LEU A 609 -18.37 -2.28 -19.15
CA LEU A 609 -18.50 -1.79 -17.79
C LEU A 609 -18.60 -2.97 -16.81
N GLU A 610 -17.68 -3.02 -15.85
CA GLU A 610 -17.59 -4.08 -14.83
C GLU A 610 -18.08 -3.61 -13.46
N SER A 611 -17.92 -2.32 -13.11
CA SER A 611 -18.37 -1.74 -11.85
C SER A 611 -19.16 -0.46 -12.08
N LEU A 612 -20.33 -0.38 -11.43
CA LEU A 612 -21.16 0.81 -11.39
C LEU A 612 -21.50 1.15 -9.94
N GLU A 613 -21.04 2.31 -9.49
CA GLU A 613 -21.30 2.84 -8.16
C GLU A 613 -22.17 4.09 -8.27
N ILE A 614 -23.30 4.09 -7.54
CA ILE A 614 -24.30 5.15 -7.56
C ILE A 614 -24.52 5.61 -6.12
N GLU A 615 -24.36 6.90 -5.87
CA GLU A 615 -24.52 7.48 -4.54
C GLU A 615 -25.28 8.81 -4.61
N GLY A 616 -26.32 8.93 -3.79
CA GLY A 616 -26.96 10.23 -3.53
C GLY A 616 -27.63 10.86 -4.75
N LEU A 617 -28.14 10.07 -5.70
CA LEU A 617 -28.87 10.59 -6.86
C LEU A 617 -30.34 10.86 -6.49
N GLY A 618 -30.64 12.12 -6.16
CA GLY A 618 -31.93 12.51 -5.58
C GLY A 618 -33.16 12.31 -6.48
N LYS A 619 -33.04 12.52 -7.80
CA LYS A 619 -34.16 12.40 -8.77
C LYS A 619 -34.19 11.07 -9.53
N LEU A 620 -33.33 10.12 -9.18
CA LEU A 620 -33.26 8.85 -9.90
C LEU A 620 -34.53 8.04 -9.65
N HIS A 621 -35.40 7.94 -10.66
CA HIS A 621 -36.69 7.25 -10.54
C HIS A 621 -36.62 5.79 -10.96
N THR A 622 -35.97 5.53 -12.09
CA THR A 622 -35.73 4.20 -12.63
C THR A 622 -34.31 4.12 -13.18
N PHE A 623 -33.77 2.91 -13.26
CA PHE A 623 -32.40 2.72 -13.71
C PHE A 623 -32.23 2.92 -15.23
N CYS A 624 -33.20 2.45 -16.02
CA CYS A 624 -33.21 2.55 -17.48
C CYS A 624 -34.48 3.24 -17.98
N MET A 625 -34.33 4.22 -18.87
CA MET A 625 -35.46 4.79 -19.62
C MET A 625 -35.79 3.90 -20.82
N GLY A 626 -36.90 3.16 -20.75
CA GLY A 626 -37.36 2.26 -21.81
C GLY A 626 -36.69 0.88 -21.78
N ILE A 627 -36.95 0.06 -22.81
CA ILE A 627 -36.50 -1.34 -22.88
C ILE A 627 -34.99 -1.40 -23.22
N PRO A 628 -34.15 -2.04 -22.38
CA PRO A 628 -32.74 -2.20 -22.66
C PRO A 628 -32.50 -3.13 -23.86
N GLN A 629 -31.54 -2.80 -24.73
CA GLN A 629 -31.14 -3.68 -25.83
C GLN A 629 -30.33 -4.87 -25.32
N GLU A 630 -30.31 -5.95 -26.09
CA GLU A 630 -29.46 -7.11 -25.81
C GLU A 630 -28.00 -6.67 -25.67
N GLY A 631 -27.34 -7.11 -24.60
CA GLY A 631 -25.94 -6.78 -24.32
C GLY A 631 -25.73 -5.53 -23.46
N THR A 632 -26.79 -4.82 -23.08
CA THR A 632 -26.71 -3.67 -22.16
C THR A 632 -26.12 -4.10 -20.81
N LEU A 633 -24.98 -3.54 -20.42
CA LEU A 633 -24.28 -3.85 -19.16
C LEU A 633 -23.93 -5.34 -18.99
N ALA A 634 -23.73 -6.08 -20.08
CA ALA A 634 -23.54 -7.54 -20.04
C ALA A 634 -22.33 -8.04 -19.21
N ASN A 635 -21.31 -7.19 -19.06
CA ASN A 635 -20.10 -7.49 -18.28
C ASN A 635 -20.11 -6.90 -16.87
N LEU A 636 -21.22 -6.29 -16.43
CA LEU A 636 -21.31 -5.71 -15.09
C LEU A 636 -21.19 -6.81 -14.03
N LYS A 637 -20.19 -6.68 -13.16
CA LYS A 637 -19.89 -7.57 -12.04
C LYS A 637 -20.33 -6.97 -10.71
N VAL A 638 -20.17 -5.67 -10.54
CA VAL A 638 -20.43 -4.96 -9.28
C VAL A 638 -21.44 -3.85 -9.51
N LEU A 639 -22.53 -3.87 -8.72
CA LEU A 639 -23.52 -2.80 -8.68
C LEU A 639 -23.68 -2.32 -7.23
N HIS A 640 -23.26 -1.09 -6.95
CA HIS A 640 -23.43 -0.45 -5.66
C HIS A 640 -24.39 0.73 -5.79
N VAL A 641 -25.43 0.77 -4.98
CA VAL A 641 -26.43 1.84 -4.96
C VAL A 641 -26.61 2.30 -3.52
N SER A 642 -26.41 3.59 -3.26
CA SER A 642 -26.62 4.13 -1.93
C SER A 642 -27.23 5.52 -1.92
N GLN A 643 -28.00 5.84 -0.87
CA GLN A 643 -28.58 7.18 -0.67
C GLN A 643 -29.45 7.69 -1.83
N CYS A 644 -30.00 6.81 -2.68
CA CYS A 644 -30.90 7.16 -3.79
C CYS A 644 -32.35 7.14 -3.31
N ASN A 645 -32.83 8.26 -2.76
CA ASN A 645 -34.04 8.29 -1.96
C ASN A 645 -35.36 8.28 -2.73
N ASP A 646 -35.38 8.66 -4.01
CA ASP A 646 -36.61 8.58 -4.84
C ASP A 646 -36.70 7.33 -5.72
N LEU A 647 -35.66 6.48 -5.69
CA LEU A 647 -35.62 5.23 -6.45
C LEU A 647 -36.60 4.22 -5.83
N LYS A 648 -37.57 3.75 -6.62
CA LYS A 648 -38.56 2.74 -6.19
C LYS A 648 -38.14 1.32 -6.50
N THR A 649 -37.56 1.13 -7.68
CA THR A 649 -37.07 -0.16 -8.17
C THR A 649 -35.68 -0.01 -8.77
N VAL A 650 -34.80 -0.99 -8.54
CA VAL A 650 -33.38 -0.88 -8.93
C VAL A 650 -33.11 -1.46 -10.31
N LEU A 651 -33.69 -2.63 -10.63
CA LEU A 651 -33.49 -3.30 -11.91
C LEU A 651 -34.84 -3.64 -12.52
N SER A 652 -35.00 -3.52 -13.85
CA SER A 652 -36.17 -4.09 -14.53
C SER A 652 -35.91 -5.56 -14.90
N PHE A 653 -37.00 -6.31 -15.09
CA PHE A 653 -36.95 -7.70 -15.55
C PHE A 653 -36.11 -7.85 -16.83
N GLU A 654 -36.29 -6.96 -17.81
CA GLU A 654 -35.55 -6.96 -19.08
C GLU A 654 -34.05 -6.68 -18.88
N LEU A 655 -33.69 -5.81 -17.95
CA LEU A 655 -32.29 -5.49 -17.66
C LEU A 655 -31.59 -6.68 -17.00
N VAL A 656 -32.25 -7.35 -16.07
CA VAL A 656 -31.72 -8.53 -15.36
C VAL A 656 -31.31 -9.64 -16.33
N GLN A 657 -32.04 -9.82 -17.43
CA GLN A 657 -31.70 -10.82 -18.46
C GLN A 657 -30.35 -10.54 -19.14
N ASN A 658 -29.87 -9.29 -19.13
CA ASN A 658 -28.57 -8.91 -19.66
C ASN A 658 -27.43 -9.06 -18.63
N LEU A 659 -27.71 -8.96 -17.32
CA LEU A 659 -26.70 -8.90 -16.24
C LEU A 659 -26.15 -10.28 -15.82
N LYS A 660 -25.73 -11.10 -16.78
CA LYS A 660 -25.27 -12.49 -16.55
C LYS A 660 -23.93 -12.59 -15.81
N SER A 661 -23.16 -11.51 -15.77
CA SER A 661 -21.84 -11.44 -15.14
C SER A 661 -21.85 -10.91 -13.70
N LEU A 662 -23.02 -10.56 -13.17
CA LEU A 662 -23.14 -9.87 -11.88
C LEU A 662 -22.72 -10.78 -10.71
N GLU A 663 -21.75 -10.32 -9.95
CA GLU A 663 -21.12 -11.02 -8.82
C GLU A 663 -21.50 -10.39 -7.47
N GLU A 664 -21.68 -9.06 -7.44
CA GLU A 664 -21.96 -8.30 -6.23
C GLU A 664 -23.04 -7.24 -6.45
N ILE A 665 -24.06 -7.24 -5.58
CA ILE A 665 -25.06 -6.18 -5.45
C ILE A 665 -25.03 -5.66 -4.02
N VAL A 666 -24.83 -4.35 -3.86
CA VAL A 666 -24.87 -3.66 -2.56
C VAL A 666 -25.86 -2.50 -2.65
N ILE A 667 -26.88 -2.50 -1.81
CA ILE A 667 -27.90 -1.45 -1.77
C ILE A 667 -28.08 -0.96 -0.33
N GLU A 668 -27.80 0.31 -0.09
CA GLU A 668 -27.71 0.87 1.27
C GLU A 668 -28.37 2.24 1.40
N ASN A 669 -29.10 2.45 2.50
CA ASN A 669 -29.62 3.78 2.88
C ASN A 669 -30.52 4.43 1.80
N CYS A 670 -31.37 3.66 1.10
CA CYS A 670 -32.34 4.18 0.15
C CYS A 670 -33.76 4.11 0.72
N GLU A 671 -34.44 5.26 0.83
CA GLU A 671 -35.70 5.36 1.58
C GLU A 671 -36.94 4.80 0.87
N ARG A 672 -36.98 4.82 -0.47
CA ARG A 672 -38.19 4.49 -1.26
C ARG A 672 -38.16 3.18 -2.02
N ILE A 673 -37.07 2.43 -1.96
CA ILE A 673 -36.98 1.15 -2.67
C ILE A 673 -38.02 0.20 -2.07
N GLU A 674 -39.01 -0.17 -2.88
CA GLU A 674 -40.08 -1.11 -2.53
C GLU A 674 -39.71 -2.51 -3.02
N GLU A 675 -39.10 -2.61 -4.21
CA GLU A 675 -38.68 -3.87 -4.82
C GLU A 675 -37.28 -3.71 -5.44
N ILE A 676 -36.44 -4.75 -5.38
CA ILE A 676 -35.11 -4.70 -6.04
C ILE A 676 -35.26 -4.88 -7.55
N ILE A 677 -36.14 -5.81 -7.97
CA ILE A 677 -36.40 -6.13 -9.37
C ILE A 677 -37.87 -5.91 -9.70
N ASP A 678 -38.14 -5.00 -10.63
CA ASP A 678 -39.47 -4.71 -11.17
C ASP A 678 -39.86 -5.72 -12.27
N ASP A 679 -41.10 -6.19 -12.26
CA ASP A 679 -41.70 -7.00 -13.32
C ASP A 679 -42.77 -6.17 -14.04
N GLU A 680 -42.35 -5.34 -15.01
CA GLU A 680 -43.24 -4.47 -15.81
C GLU A 680 -44.24 -5.24 -16.70
N ARG A 681 -44.35 -6.57 -16.62
CA ARG A 681 -45.40 -7.39 -17.28
C ARG A 681 -46.80 -7.18 -16.67
N GLY A 682 -47.04 -6.04 -16.04
CA GLY A 682 -48.27 -5.62 -15.37
C GLY A 682 -49.18 -4.69 -16.17
N GLY A 683 -48.98 -4.52 -17.48
CA GLY A 683 -49.98 -3.92 -18.37
C GLY A 683 -51.11 -4.93 -18.68
N GLU A 684 -52.37 -4.49 -18.69
CA GLU A 684 -53.59 -5.33 -18.80
C GLU A 684 -53.70 -6.21 -20.07
N ASP A 685 -52.71 -6.26 -20.97
CA ASP A 685 -52.80 -6.96 -22.26
C ASP A 685 -51.52 -7.71 -22.68
N VAL A 686 -51.02 -8.64 -21.86
CA VAL A 686 -50.04 -9.64 -22.33
C VAL A 686 -50.50 -11.06 -21.96
N THR A 687 -51.07 -11.74 -22.96
CA THR A 687 -51.53 -13.15 -22.91
C THR A 687 -50.44 -14.17 -23.30
N GLN A 688 -49.16 -13.80 -23.19
CA GLN A 688 -48.05 -14.74 -23.38
C GLN A 688 -47.21 -14.85 -22.10
N VAL A 689 -47.38 -15.98 -21.42
CA VAL A 689 -46.60 -16.37 -20.25
C VAL A 689 -45.28 -16.93 -20.74
N ASP A 690 -44.29 -16.08 -20.95
CA ASP A 690 -42.91 -16.53 -20.92
C ASP A 690 -42.50 -16.69 -19.45
N ASN A 691 -42.44 -17.95 -19.01
CA ASN A 691 -41.87 -18.41 -17.73
C ASN A 691 -40.34 -18.17 -17.70
N ALA A 692 -39.87 -16.98 -18.08
CA ALA A 692 -38.48 -16.61 -18.01
C ALA A 692 -38.11 -16.40 -16.53
N GLU A 693 -37.31 -17.33 -16.01
CA GLU A 693 -36.81 -17.33 -14.63
C GLU A 693 -35.78 -16.20 -14.45
N ILE A 694 -35.83 -15.50 -13.32
CA ILE A 694 -34.81 -14.52 -12.94
C ILE A 694 -33.58 -15.26 -12.42
N ILE A 695 -32.47 -15.21 -13.14
CA ILE A 695 -31.25 -15.95 -12.81
C ILE A 695 -30.06 -14.99 -12.75
N PHE A 696 -29.41 -14.91 -11.59
CA PHE A 696 -28.06 -14.34 -11.45
C PHE A 696 -27.04 -15.48 -11.28
N PRO A 697 -26.46 -16.00 -12.36
CA PRO A 697 -25.68 -17.25 -12.30
C PRO A 697 -24.34 -17.10 -11.57
N ARG A 698 -23.87 -15.87 -11.33
CA ARG A 698 -22.56 -15.58 -10.71
C ARG A 698 -22.64 -14.78 -9.42
N LEU A 699 -23.85 -14.47 -8.91
CA LEU A 699 -23.99 -13.61 -7.73
C LEU A 699 -23.43 -14.31 -6.49
N GLN A 700 -22.40 -13.71 -5.90
CA GLN A 700 -21.73 -14.18 -4.69
C GLN A 700 -22.11 -13.35 -3.47
N LYS A 701 -22.43 -12.06 -3.67
CA LYS A 701 -22.72 -11.13 -2.58
C LYS A 701 -23.94 -10.29 -2.88
N LEU A 702 -24.93 -10.37 -2.00
CA LEU A 702 -26.10 -9.49 -1.95
C LEU A 702 -26.15 -8.85 -0.57
N LYS A 703 -25.92 -7.53 -0.50
CA LYS A 703 -26.00 -6.76 0.75
C LYS A 703 -27.10 -5.71 0.63
N LEU A 704 -28.11 -5.83 1.48
CA LEU A 704 -29.23 -4.90 1.57
C LEU A 704 -29.25 -4.34 3.00
N SER A 705 -29.15 -3.02 3.16
CA SER A 705 -29.16 -2.41 4.49
C SER A 705 -29.86 -1.05 4.49
N SER A 706 -30.55 -0.73 5.59
CA SER A 706 -31.26 0.55 5.75
C SER A 706 -32.24 0.85 4.59
N LEU A 707 -33.09 -0.14 4.23
CA LEU A 707 -34.13 -0.03 3.20
C LEU A 707 -35.52 -0.14 3.83
N PRO A 708 -36.09 0.95 4.39
CA PRO A 708 -37.26 0.88 5.27
C PRO A 708 -38.57 0.48 4.56
N ARG A 709 -38.64 0.61 3.24
CA ARG A 709 -39.84 0.30 2.43
C ARG A 709 -39.73 -0.99 1.61
N LEU A 710 -38.61 -1.69 1.70
CA LEU A 710 -38.39 -2.90 0.92
C LEU A 710 -39.38 -4.01 1.33
N THR A 711 -40.25 -4.41 0.40
CA THR A 711 -41.26 -5.44 0.63
C THR A 711 -40.89 -6.77 -0.04
N SER A 712 -40.17 -6.72 -1.17
CA SER A 712 -39.74 -7.90 -1.91
C SER A 712 -38.39 -7.71 -2.61
N ILE A 713 -37.68 -8.80 -2.89
CA ILE A 713 -36.47 -8.80 -3.73
C ILE A 713 -36.85 -8.94 -5.22
N CYS A 714 -37.83 -9.78 -5.52
CA CYS A 714 -38.39 -9.95 -6.85
C CYS A 714 -39.88 -10.31 -6.77
N TRP A 715 -40.69 -9.86 -7.73
CA TRP A 715 -42.07 -10.31 -7.83
C TRP A 715 -42.09 -11.79 -8.24
N ASN A 716 -42.60 -12.66 -7.38
CA ASN A 716 -42.79 -14.07 -7.70
C ASN A 716 -44.30 -14.37 -7.84
N ARG A 717 -44.78 -14.62 -9.06
CA ARG A 717 -46.10 -15.22 -9.29
C ARG A 717 -46.04 -16.73 -8.98
N ALA A 718 -45.81 -17.08 -7.71
CA ALA A 718 -46.12 -18.42 -7.23
C ALA A 718 -47.61 -18.47 -6.82
N ALA A 719 -48.30 -19.49 -7.33
CA ALA A 719 -49.73 -19.81 -7.27
C ALA A 719 -50.40 -19.67 -5.86
N PRO A 720 -51.75 -19.59 -5.77
CA PRO A 720 -52.46 -19.35 -4.52
C PRO A 720 -52.29 -20.52 -3.53
N GLU A 721 -51.41 -20.35 -2.54
CA GLU A 721 -51.31 -21.28 -1.42
C GLU A 721 -52.43 -21.02 -0.41
N THR A 722 -53.25 -22.05 -0.18
CA THR A 722 -54.38 -22.01 0.74
C THR A 722 -53.94 -21.75 2.19
N VAL A 723 -54.78 -21.02 2.91
CA VAL A 723 -54.63 -20.46 4.29
C VAL A 723 -54.18 -21.46 5.38
N SER A 724 -54.04 -22.76 5.10
CA SER A 724 -53.75 -23.77 6.13
C SER A 724 -52.26 -23.97 6.47
N GLU A 725 -51.32 -23.59 5.59
CA GLU A 725 -49.88 -23.82 5.83
C GLU A 725 -49.15 -22.64 6.49
N ALA A 726 -49.71 -21.42 6.43
CA ALA A 726 -49.14 -20.22 7.05
C ALA A 726 -49.05 -20.30 8.59
N ASN A 727 -49.92 -21.10 9.24
CA ASN A 727 -49.93 -21.22 10.70
C ASN A 727 -48.91 -22.23 11.26
N LYS A 728 -48.31 -23.09 10.43
CA LYS A 728 -47.29 -24.05 10.91
C LYS A 728 -45.87 -23.49 10.90
N ARG A 729 -45.59 -22.42 10.15
CA ARG A 729 -44.26 -21.78 10.11
C ARG A 729 -44.02 -20.74 11.22
N LYS A 730 -45.06 -20.20 11.86
CA LYS A 730 -44.92 -19.20 12.94
C LYS A 730 -44.55 -19.73 14.33
N GLN A 731 -44.52 -21.05 14.55
CA GLN A 731 -44.27 -21.65 15.88
C GLN A 731 -42.92 -22.38 16.03
N LYS A 732 -41.99 -22.27 15.07
CA LYS A 732 -40.71 -22.99 15.11
C LYS A 732 -39.45 -22.12 15.10
N MET A 733 -39.58 -20.82 15.30
CA MET A 733 -38.45 -19.92 15.58
C MET A 733 -38.88 -18.89 16.64
N ALA A 734 -38.71 -19.27 17.90
CA ALA A 734 -38.51 -18.36 19.02
C ALA A 734 -37.12 -18.64 19.58
#